data_AF-A0AAU3QD32-F1
#
_entry.id   AF-A0AAU3QD32-F1
#
_cell.length_a   1.000
_cell.length_b   1.000
_cell.length_c   1.000
_cell.angle_alpha   90.00
_cell.angle_beta   90.00
_cell.angle_gamma   90.00
#
_symmetry.space_group_name_H-M   'P 1'
#
loop_
_entity.id
_entity.type
_entity.pdbx_description
1 polymer ?
#
loop_
_entity_poly.entity_id
_entity_poly.type
_entity_poly.pdbx_seq_one_letter_code
_entity_poly.pdbx_strand_id
1 'polypeptide(L)'
;MAVHEEIHSQLQCRFSALLPHLNERQRRLALAAEARLIGHGGVRAVARIAQVSETTVRRGVAELEAGAGPLPGGRVRAPGGGRKRAEDNDPALLKVLLALVEPDERGDPQSPLRWTTKSLRTLAEELNRQGHPVSAPTVGRLLKQEGFSLQGCAKTLEGAQHPDRDAQFRYINEQVKQHQADDEPVISVDTKKREQIGRLPMAGQQWRPKGEPVEVEDHHFFFSGPDVQQAIPYGIYDITRNTGWVNVGVDHDTSVFAVESIRRWWTSRGSLDYPKASRLLITSDAGGSNGYRYRVWKSELAALAAETGLAITVCHFPPGTSKWNRIEHRLFSHITRNWRGRPLTNHEVVIETIAATRTRAGLRVEARLDPGDYPTGIAISKDRFAALPLVRHEVHGQWNYTLLPEPSAPQVSPAGEAHGVADRRSELLTRLADPRLTGLSGTDLADLCAELAPLQAARAQERHSEQRGGRARRATGNQRAKPLFDDATRVMLTLLYQRQVCSMKLLGDMLEVTPNCIGHLVAETRRVLEDHGHQPGYAPSRFTTADALMAFLDTAETPTRTRIMESLSHPRLTGMSRAELDALARRLAPRQVAQVERASYQRRGADRQPGSRSGVFPQKLGDRERVVVAILYLRRLCTLDILADVLGDVSRSSIGNVVREIRPLLAEGRLLPPPATTRYRTATELLATANEGTDTPTS
;
A
#
# COMPACT_ATOMS: atom_id res chain seq x y z
N MET A 1 -60.95 75.51 -14.91
CA MET A 1 -61.84 74.55 -15.58
C MET A 1 -61.88 73.27 -14.78
N ALA A 2 -63.08 72.83 -14.39
CA ALA A 2 -63.26 71.55 -13.69
C ALA A 2 -63.02 70.41 -14.69
N VAL A 3 -62.27 69.38 -14.29
CA VAL A 3 -62.15 68.14 -15.07
C VAL A 3 -63.55 67.50 -15.10
N HIS A 4 -64.08 67.22 -16.29
CA HIS A 4 -65.41 66.62 -16.45
C HIS A 4 -65.56 65.34 -15.62
N GLU A 5 -66.72 65.17 -14.96
CA GLU A 5 -67.03 64.07 -14.06
C GLU A 5 -66.86 62.67 -14.70
N GLU A 6 -67.08 62.59 -16.01
CA GLU A 6 -66.86 61.40 -16.82
C GLU A 6 -65.38 60.96 -16.87
N ILE A 7 -64.45 61.92 -17.00
CA ILE A 7 -63.00 61.64 -17.00
C ILE A 7 -62.56 61.12 -15.62
N HIS A 8 -63.16 61.64 -14.54
CA HIS A 8 -62.86 61.21 -13.18
C HIS A 8 -63.24 59.72 -12.97
N SER A 9 -64.44 59.31 -13.41
CA SER A 9 -64.91 57.93 -13.31
C SER A 9 -64.04 56.95 -14.12
N GLN A 10 -63.67 57.34 -15.35
CA GLN A 10 -62.81 56.51 -16.21
C GLN A 10 -61.41 56.30 -15.62
N LEU A 11 -60.79 57.36 -15.09
CA LEU A 11 -59.47 57.27 -14.44
C LEU A 11 -59.53 56.43 -13.17
N GLN A 12 -60.59 56.54 -12.37
CA GLN A 12 -60.76 55.74 -11.16
C GLN A 12 -60.86 54.25 -11.47
N CYS A 13 -61.65 53.86 -12.48
CA CYS A 13 -61.74 52.49 -12.95
C CYS A 13 -60.37 51.96 -13.41
N ARG A 14 -59.68 52.72 -14.27
CA ARG A 14 -58.36 52.35 -14.82
C ARG A 14 -57.29 52.21 -13.73
N PHE A 15 -57.22 53.13 -12.78
CA PHE A 15 -56.25 53.08 -11.70
C PHE A 15 -56.50 51.94 -10.72
N SER A 16 -57.77 51.63 -10.43
CA SER A 16 -58.13 50.52 -9.55
C SER A 16 -57.71 49.17 -10.16
N ALA A 17 -57.83 49.02 -11.48
CA ALA A 17 -57.43 47.81 -12.19
C ALA A 17 -55.90 47.71 -12.39
N LEU A 18 -55.23 48.79 -12.80
CA LEU A 18 -53.82 48.71 -13.22
C LEU A 18 -52.81 48.88 -12.07
N LEU A 19 -53.04 49.80 -11.14
CA LEU A 19 -52.02 50.17 -10.15
C LEU A 19 -51.55 49.00 -9.24
N PRO A 20 -52.39 48.02 -8.85
CA PRO A 20 -51.95 46.89 -8.03
C PRO A 20 -50.90 46.00 -8.70
N HIS A 21 -50.86 45.97 -10.04
CA HIS A 21 -49.98 45.09 -10.81
C HIS A 21 -48.66 45.77 -11.24
N LEU A 22 -48.49 47.05 -10.94
CA LEU A 22 -47.35 47.85 -11.39
C LEU A 22 -46.36 48.12 -10.24
N ASN A 23 -45.07 48.09 -10.55
CA ASN A 23 -44.03 48.46 -9.60
C ASN A 23 -43.98 49.99 -9.34
N GLU A 24 -43.19 50.43 -8.35
CA GLU A 24 -43.14 51.84 -7.91
C GLU A 24 -42.90 52.85 -9.04
N ARG A 25 -42.02 52.52 -10.00
CA ARG A 25 -41.71 53.39 -11.15
C ARG A 25 -42.80 53.33 -12.21
N GLN A 26 -43.28 52.13 -12.54
CA GLN A 26 -44.35 51.93 -13.52
C GLN A 26 -45.63 52.66 -13.13
N ARG A 27 -46.03 52.59 -11.85
CA ARG A 27 -47.18 53.35 -11.31
C ARG A 27 -46.99 54.85 -11.53
N ARG A 28 -45.81 55.37 -11.22
CA ARG A 28 -45.49 56.80 -11.35
C ARG A 28 -45.56 57.29 -12.80
N LEU A 29 -45.04 56.51 -13.74
CA LEU A 29 -45.08 56.83 -15.17
C LEU A 29 -46.50 56.75 -15.75
N ALA A 30 -47.28 55.75 -15.33
CA ALA A 30 -48.69 55.62 -15.74
C ALA A 30 -49.53 56.83 -15.28
N LEU A 31 -49.39 57.24 -14.01
CA LEU A 31 -50.07 58.42 -13.48
C LEU A 31 -49.61 59.71 -14.19
N ALA A 32 -48.32 59.82 -14.51
CA ALA A 32 -47.79 60.96 -15.23
C ALA A 32 -48.29 61.06 -16.68
N ALA A 33 -48.47 59.92 -17.37
CA ALA A 33 -49.02 59.89 -18.72
C ALA A 33 -50.45 60.46 -18.73
N GLU A 34 -51.31 60.03 -17.80
CA GLU A 34 -52.67 60.57 -17.66
C GLU A 34 -52.67 62.05 -17.28
N ALA A 35 -51.77 62.46 -16.38
CA ALA A 35 -51.66 63.87 -15.99
C ALA A 35 -51.24 64.78 -17.16
N ARG A 36 -50.39 64.30 -18.07
CA ARG A 36 -50.00 65.02 -19.30
C ARG A 36 -51.14 65.14 -20.29
N LEU A 37 -51.95 64.09 -20.45
CA LEU A 37 -53.10 64.09 -21.37
C LEU A 37 -54.19 65.09 -20.95
N ILE A 38 -54.40 65.25 -19.64
CA ILE A 38 -55.39 66.19 -19.09
C ILE A 38 -54.90 67.65 -19.17
N GLY A 39 -53.58 67.88 -19.19
CA GLY A 39 -53.00 69.22 -19.29
C GLY A 39 -53.12 70.02 -17.98
N HIS A 40 -53.60 71.27 -18.07
CA HIS A 40 -53.61 72.18 -16.93
C HIS A 40 -54.52 71.68 -15.79
N GLY A 41 -53.94 71.44 -14.61
CA GLY A 41 -54.64 70.86 -13.45
C GLY A 41 -54.61 69.32 -13.39
N GLY A 42 -54.08 68.64 -14.42
CA GLY A 42 -54.03 67.17 -14.50
C GLY A 42 -53.28 66.50 -13.35
N VAL A 43 -52.15 67.08 -12.91
CA VAL A 43 -51.36 66.57 -11.76
C VAL A 43 -52.20 66.49 -10.49
N ARG A 44 -52.97 67.53 -10.19
CA ARG A 44 -53.82 67.61 -8.99
C ARG A 44 -55.01 66.66 -9.08
N ALA A 45 -55.63 66.56 -10.26
CA ALA A 45 -56.73 65.64 -10.50
C ALA A 45 -56.30 64.17 -10.36
N VAL A 46 -55.22 63.76 -11.04
CA VAL A 46 -54.69 62.40 -10.99
C VAL A 46 -54.22 62.02 -9.59
N ALA A 47 -53.53 62.92 -8.89
CA ALA A 47 -53.07 62.68 -7.52
C ALA A 47 -54.25 62.40 -6.56
N ARG A 48 -55.34 63.17 -6.69
CA ARG A 48 -56.55 62.98 -5.88
C ARG A 48 -57.24 61.65 -6.18
N ILE A 49 -57.41 61.29 -7.45
CA ILE A 49 -58.08 60.06 -7.87
C ILE A 49 -57.26 58.82 -7.46
N ALA A 50 -55.95 58.84 -7.68
CA ALA A 50 -55.06 57.73 -7.35
C ALA A 50 -54.63 57.67 -5.87
N GLN A 51 -55.08 58.63 -5.05
CA GLN A 51 -54.70 58.80 -3.64
C GLN A 51 -53.17 58.79 -3.42
N VAL A 52 -52.45 59.56 -4.24
CA VAL A 52 -51.00 59.75 -4.11
C VAL A 52 -50.66 61.23 -3.96
N SER A 53 -49.44 61.53 -3.52
CA SER A 53 -48.95 62.91 -3.50
C SER A 53 -48.84 63.50 -4.91
N GLU A 54 -49.22 64.78 -5.06
CA GLU A 54 -48.97 65.56 -6.29
C GLU A 54 -47.47 65.57 -6.67
N THR A 55 -46.57 65.50 -5.68
CA THR A 55 -45.12 65.43 -5.92
C THR A 55 -44.72 64.16 -6.67
N THR A 56 -45.40 63.03 -6.42
CA THR A 56 -45.15 61.76 -7.10
C THR A 56 -45.55 61.83 -8.57
N VAL A 57 -46.71 62.42 -8.85
CA VAL A 57 -47.20 62.61 -10.23
C VAL A 57 -46.32 63.60 -10.98
N ARG A 58 -45.98 64.74 -10.36
CA ARG A 58 -45.09 65.77 -10.94
C ARG A 58 -43.70 65.21 -11.26
N ARG A 59 -43.15 64.37 -10.37
CA ARG A 59 -41.88 63.67 -10.62
C ARG A 59 -41.97 62.73 -11.82
N GLY A 60 -43.08 61.99 -11.95
CA GLY A 60 -43.31 61.15 -13.13
C GLY A 60 -43.43 61.97 -14.43
N VAL A 61 -44.07 63.14 -14.39
CA VAL A 61 -44.18 64.04 -15.56
C VAL A 61 -42.80 64.51 -15.99
N ALA A 62 -41.99 64.98 -15.05
CA ALA A 62 -40.60 65.38 -15.32
C ALA A 62 -39.75 64.21 -15.87
N GLU A 63 -39.93 62.99 -15.36
CA GLU A 63 -39.26 61.78 -15.88
C GLU A 63 -39.67 61.47 -17.34
N LEU A 64 -40.95 61.66 -17.70
CA LEU A 64 -41.44 61.47 -19.07
C LEU A 64 -40.99 62.59 -20.01
N GLU A 65 -40.89 63.84 -19.53
CA GLU A 65 -40.41 64.99 -20.31
C GLU A 65 -38.90 64.91 -20.56
N ALA A 66 -38.13 64.41 -19.60
CA ALA A 66 -36.69 64.17 -19.74
C ALA A 66 -36.35 63.01 -20.70
N GLY A 67 -37.33 62.33 -21.30
CA GLY A 67 -37.11 61.24 -22.24
C GLY A 67 -36.42 60.01 -21.63
N ALA A 68 -36.55 59.80 -20.32
CA ALA A 68 -35.83 58.74 -19.61
C ALA A 68 -36.32 57.34 -20.05
N GLY A 69 -35.47 56.60 -20.77
CA GLY A 69 -35.75 55.22 -21.20
C GLY A 69 -35.92 54.20 -20.06
N PRO A 70 -36.19 52.92 -20.38
CA PRO A 70 -36.22 51.84 -19.40
C PRO A 70 -34.90 51.76 -18.62
N LEU A 71 -34.98 51.57 -17.30
CA LEU A 71 -33.77 51.42 -16.48
C LEU A 71 -33.12 50.06 -16.79
N PRO A 72 -31.78 49.97 -16.88
CA PRO A 72 -31.10 48.74 -17.24
C PRO A 72 -31.36 47.62 -16.22
N GLY A 73 -31.55 46.39 -16.74
CA GLY A 73 -31.68 45.17 -15.93
C GLY A 73 -32.97 45.06 -15.10
N GLY A 74 -34.06 45.71 -15.51
CA GLY A 74 -35.34 45.64 -14.80
C GLY A 74 -35.38 46.38 -13.46
N ARG A 75 -34.43 47.30 -13.22
CA ARG A 75 -34.37 48.08 -11.98
C ARG A 75 -35.57 49.02 -11.84
N VAL A 76 -36.11 49.09 -10.62
CA VAL A 76 -37.18 50.04 -10.27
C VAL A 76 -36.62 51.42 -9.90
N ARG A 77 -35.39 51.47 -9.38
CA ARG A 77 -34.72 52.70 -8.92
C ARG A 77 -33.38 52.90 -9.61
N ALA A 78 -32.95 54.15 -9.72
CA ALA A 78 -31.65 54.53 -10.25
C ALA A 78 -30.49 53.82 -9.51
N PRO A 79 -29.32 53.66 -10.15
CA PRO A 79 -28.08 53.28 -9.47
C PRO A 79 -27.89 54.11 -8.19
N GLY A 80 -27.68 53.44 -7.06
CA GLY A 80 -27.56 54.09 -5.73
C GLY A 80 -28.87 54.28 -4.95
N GLY A 81 -30.06 54.04 -5.56
CA GLY A 81 -31.37 54.26 -4.91
C GLY A 81 -31.86 53.18 -3.92
N GLY A 82 -30.97 52.39 -3.33
CA GLY A 82 -31.29 51.27 -2.43
C GLY A 82 -30.85 51.50 -0.98
N ARG A 83 -31.10 50.54 -0.10
CA ARG A 83 -30.53 50.54 1.25
C ARG A 83 -28.99 50.56 1.12
N LYS A 84 -28.34 51.54 1.76
CA LYS A 84 -26.88 51.63 1.84
C LYS A 84 -26.31 50.35 2.44
N ARG A 85 -25.10 49.94 2.03
CA ARG A 85 -24.48 48.71 2.54
C ARG A 85 -24.18 48.85 4.03
N ALA A 86 -23.95 47.73 4.72
CA ALA A 86 -23.69 47.75 6.15
C ALA A 86 -22.44 48.58 6.48
N GLU A 87 -21.38 48.41 5.69
CA GLU A 87 -20.13 49.16 5.78
C GLU A 87 -20.26 50.67 5.45
N ASP A 88 -21.28 51.07 4.68
CA ASP A 88 -21.54 52.49 4.37
C ASP A 88 -22.24 53.20 5.53
N ASN A 89 -23.00 52.45 6.35
CA ASN A 89 -23.69 52.98 7.52
C ASN A 89 -22.81 52.89 8.78
N ASP A 90 -21.88 51.95 8.80
CA ASP A 90 -20.97 51.68 9.89
C ASP A 90 -19.53 51.56 9.38
N PRO A 91 -18.80 52.69 9.28
CA PRO A 91 -17.43 52.72 8.77
C PRO A 91 -16.43 51.93 9.64
N ALA A 92 -16.77 51.67 10.91
CA ALA A 92 -15.91 50.96 11.85
C ALA A 92 -16.05 49.43 11.74
N LEU A 93 -17.15 48.94 11.16
CA LEU A 93 -17.49 47.52 11.02
C LEU A 93 -16.33 46.67 10.45
N LEU A 94 -15.68 47.15 9.38
CA LEU A 94 -14.61 46.40 8.74
C LEU A 94 -13.38 46.27 9.65
N LYS A 95 -13.03 47.35 10.34
CA LYS A 95 -11.90 47.38 11.28
C LYS A 95 -12.13 46.44 12.46
N VAL A 96 -13.33 46.44 13.03
CA VAL A 96 -13.68 45.57 14.16
C VAL A 96 -13.77 44.09 13.72
N LEU A 97 -14.30 43.83 12.52
CA LEU A 97 -14.28 42.48 11.94
C LEU A 97 -12.85 41.96 11.77
N LEU A 98 -11.92 42.77 11.26
CA LEU A 98 -10.51 42.39 11.12
C LEU A 98 -9.85 42.15 12.49
N ALA A 99 -10.11 42.98 13.50
CA ALA A 99 -9.61 42.76 14.86
C ALA A 99 -10.11 41.45 15.51
N LEU A 100 -11.30 40.96 15.13
CA LEU A 100 -11.81 39.66 15.58
C LEU A 100 -11.15 38.47 14.87
N VAL A 101 -10.55 38.71 13.71
CA VAL A 101 -9.79 37.76 12.90
C VAL A 101 -8.29 37.85 13.21
N GLU A 102 -7.83 39.00 13.70
CA GLU A 102 -6.45 39.34 14.08
C GLU A 102 -6.41 39.90 15.52
N PRO A 103 -6.54 39.06 16.56
CA PRO A 103 -6.57 39.54 17.95
C PRO A 103 -5.23 40.11 18.47
N ASP A 104 -4.12 39.92 17.74
CA ASP A 104 -2.77 40.33 18.16
C ASP A 104 -2.19 41.44 17.25
N GLU A 105 -2.82 42.63 17.21
CA GLU A 105 -2.15 43.86 16.78
C GLU A 105 -1.61 44.64 18.00
N ARG A 106 -0.48 44.18 18.53
CA ARG A 106 0.51 45.07 19.14
C ARG A 106 1.86 44.88 18.42
N GLY A 107 1.94 45.52 17.25
CA GLY A 107 3.20 45.93 16.62
C GLY A 107 3.84 44.93 15.66
N ASP A 108 3.38 44.88 14.41
CA ASP A 108 4.21 44.80 13.19
C ASP A 108 3.29 44.84 11.93
N PRO A 109 3.41 45.82 11.01
CA PRO A 109 2.61 45.89 9.78
C PRO A 109 2.86 44.76 8.76
N GLN A 110 3.78 43.83 9.02
CA GLN A 110 4.19 42.76 8.09
C GLN A 110 4.07 41.32 8.62
N SER A 111 3.08 41.00 9.46
CA SER A 111 2.89 39.60 9.89
C SER A 111 2.12 38.75 8.85
N PRO A 112 2.67 37.63 8.32
CA PRO A 112 2.13 36.91 7.15
C PRO A 112 1.06 35.85 7.46
N LEU A 113 0.56 35.74 8.70
CA LEU A 113 -0.37 34.68 9.11
C LEU A 113 -1.71 35.23 9.57
N ARG A 114 -2.62 35.45 8.59
CA ARG A 114 -4.01 35.85 8.82
C ARG A 114 -4.94 34.62 8.81
N TRP A 115 -5.40 34.14 9.96
CA TRP A 115 -6.36 33.03 10.03
C TRP A 115 -7.27 33.10 11.25
N THR A 116 -8.51 32.63 11.11
CA THR A 116 -9.48 32.49 12.21
C THR A 116 -10.13 31.11 12.20
N THR A 117 -10.33 30.52 13.37
CA THR A 117 -11.09 29.27 13.57
C THR A 117 -12.57 29.50 13.83
N LYS A 118 -13.00 30.77 13.95
CA LYS A 118 -14.39 31.14 14.25
C LYS A 118 -15.27 31.03 13.00
N SER A 119 -16.49 30.54 13.18
CA SER A 119 -17.47 30.48 12.09
C SER A 119 -17.99 31.88 11.73
N LEU A 120 -18.50 32.06 10.50
CA LEU A 120 -19.12 33.32 10.07
C LEU A 120 -20.30 33.75 10.96
N ARG A 121 -21.03 32.79 11.55
CA ARG A 121 -22.12 33.06 12.49
C ARG A 121 -21.60 33.58 13.83
N THR A 122 -20.55 32.95 14.35
CA THR A 122 -19.87 33.37 15.57
C THR A 122 -19.27 34.77 15.44
N LEU A 123 -18.66 35.09 14.28
CA LEU A 123 -18.16 36.44 14.00
C LEU A 123 -19.28 37.47 13.91
N ALA A 124 -20.42 37.11 13.29
CA ALA A 124 -21.58 38.00 13.23
C ALA A 124 -22.21 38.25 14.61
N GLU A 125 -22.33 37.22 15.45
CA GLU A 125 -22.83 37.35 16.82
C GLU A 125 -21.93 38.24 17.68
N GLU A 126 -20.61 38.10 17.53
CA GLU A 126 -19.63 38.94 18.23
C GLU A 126 -19.71 40.40 17.79
N LEU A 127 -19.79 40.67 16.48
CA LEU A 127 -19.97 42.02 15.95
C LEU A 127 -21.29 42.65 16.41
N ASN A 128 -22.37 41.87 16.40
CA ASN A 128 -23.66 42.32 16.93
C ASN A 128 -23.56 42.69 18.42
N ARG A 129 -22.81 41.92 19.22
CA ARG A 129 -22.59 42.21 20.65
C ARG A 129 -21.76 43.47 20.86
N GLN A 130 -20.87 43.80 19.93
CA GLN A 130 -20.04 45.00 19.95
C GLN A 130 -20.74 46.23 19.33
N GLY A 131 -22.03 46.12 19.00
CA GLY A 131 -22.84 47.24 18.50
C GLY A 131 -22.81 47.42 16.98
N HIS A 132 -22.25 46.46 16.24
CA HIS A 132 -22.13 46.49 14.78
C HIS A 132 -23.14 45.51 14.14
N PRO A 133 -24.37 45.93 13.78
CA PRO A 133 -25.44 45.03 13.36
C PRO A 133 -25.17 44.39 11.99
N VAL A 134 -24.80 43.11 11.96
CA VAL A 134 -24.48 42.35 10.75
C VAL A 134 -24.96 40.90 10.77
N SER A 135 -25.15 40.35 9.57
CA SER A 135 -25.47 38.94 9.35
C SER A 135 -24.27 38.15 8.85
N ALA A 136 -24.26 36.83 9.07
CA ALA A 136 -23.18 35.95 8.61
C ALA A 136 -22.87 36.04 7.09
N PRO A 137 -23.86 36.21 6.18
CA PRO A 137 -23.58 36.47 4.76
C PRO A 137 -22.83 37.78 4.51
N THR A 138 -23.14 38.84 5.27
CA THR A 138 -22.42 40.12 5.18
C THR A 138 -20.97 39.95 5.64
N VAL A 139 -20.74 39.25 6.74
CA VAL A 139 -19.38 38.92 7.23
C VAL A 139 -18.60 38.12 6.18
N GLY A 140 -19.21 37.09 5.60
CA GLY A 140 -18.56 36.28 4.55
C GLY A 140 -18.23 37.06 3.28
N ARG A 141 -19.03 38.07 2.93
CA ARG A 141 -18.72 38.98 1.81
C ARG A 141 -17.56 39.90 2.15
N LEU A 142 -17.56 40.52 3.33
CA LEU A 142 -16.50 41.43 3.78
C LEU A 142 -15.15 40.71 3.85
N LEU A 143 -15.12 39.50 4.45
CA LEU A 143 -13.91 38.67 4.49
C LEU A 143 -13.38 38.33 3.09
N LYS A 144 -14.26 38.01 2.12
CA LYS A 144 -13.84 37.78 0.73
C LYS A 144 -13.28 39.02 0.06
N GLN A 145 -13.81 40.21 0.36
CA GLN A 145 -13.30 41.47 -0.17
C GLN A 145 -11.89 41.78 0.38
N GLU A 146 -11.62 41.39 1.62
CA GLU A 146 -10.30 41.48 2.27
C GLU A 146 -9.36 40.30 1.92
N GLY A 147 -9.71 39.48 0.92
CA GLY A 147 -8.86 38.40 0.43
C GLY A 147 -8.91 37.08 1.23
N PHE A 148 -9.76 36.99 2.26
CA PHE A 148 -9.95 35.75 3.01
C PHE A 148 -10.79 34.75 2.21
N SER A 149 -10.43 33.49 2.31
CA SER A 149 -11.16 32.36 1.74
C SER A 149 -11.08 31.15 2.66
N LEU A 150 -12.00 30.20 2.49
CA LEU A 150 -11.94 28.93 3.22
C LEU A 150 -10.76 28.11 2.71
N GLN A 151 -9.70 28.04 3.52
CA GLN A 151 -8.51 27.25 3.23
C GLN A 151 -8.60 25.91 3.97
N GLY A 152 -8.35 24.80 3.26
CA GLY A 152 -8.12 23.50 3.88
C GLY A 152 -6.62 23.26 4.11
N CYS A 153 -6.25 22.30 4.96
CA CYS A 153 -4.85 21.90 5.07
C CYS A 153 -4.33 21.40 3.71
N ALA A 154 -3.47 22.19 3.08
CA ALA A 154 -2.75 21.77 1.88
C ALA A 154 -1.48 21.04 2.32
N LYS A 155 -1.31 19.78 1.87
CA LYS A 155 -0.05 19.03 2.04
C LYS A 155 0.98 19.59 1.06
N THR A 156 1.58 20.73 1.38
CA THR A 156 2.55 21.45 0.51
C THR A 156 4.02 21.20 0.85
N LEU A 157 4.30 20.57 1.99
CA LEU A 157 5.66 20.13 2.35
C LEU A 157 5.98 18.82 1.62
N GLU A 158 6.14 18.88 0.30
CA GLU A 158 6.85 17.85 -0.45
C GLU A 158 8.36 18.06 -0.26
N GLY A 159 9.10 16.96 -0.06
CA GLY A 159 10.56 16.99 -0.14
C GLY A 159 11.04 17.48 -1.51
N ALA A 160 12.34 17.81 -1.61
CA ALA A 160 12.97 18.43 -2.78
C ALA A 160 12.36 17.99 -4.12
N GLN A 161 11.92 18.96 -4.92
CA GLN A 161 11.36 18.71 -6.26
C GLN A 161 12.34 17.83 -7.04
N HIS A 162 11.91 16.61 -7.41
CA HIS A 162 12.73 15.73 -8.21
C HIS A 162 12.96 16.40 -9.58
N PRO A 163 14.21 16.58 -10.04
CA PRO A 163 14.51 17.31 -11.28
C PRO A 163 13.80 16.71 -12.49
N ASP A 164 13.57 15.40 -12.47
CA ASP A 164 12.91 14.67 -13.56
C ASP A 164 11.37 14.67 -13.51
N ARG A 165 10.76 15.39 -12.56
CA ARG A 165 9.31 15.38 -12.35
C ARG A 165 8.56 15.77 -13.62
N ASP A 166 8.89 16.91 -14.21
CA ASP A 166 8.16 17.45 -15.36
C ASP A 166 8.29 16.58 -16.61
N ALA A 167 9.47 16.02 -16.84
CA ALA A 167 9.71 15.08 -17.94
C ALA A 167 8.81 13.85 -17.81
N GLN A 168 8.73 13.28 -16.60
CA GLN A 168 7.87 12.13 -16.32
C GLN A 168 6.38 12.45 -16.49
N PHE A 169 5.92 13.63 -16.06
CA PHE A 169 4.52 14.04 -16.27
C PHE A 169 4.15 14.21 -17.74
N ARG A 170 5.05 14.80 -18.55
CA ARG A 170 4.84 14.91 -20.00
C ARG A 170 4.78 13.53 -20.65
N TYR A 171 5.71 12.64 -20.28
CA TYR A 171 5.76 11.28 -20.78
C TYR A 171 4.45 10.50 -20.49
N ILE A 172 3.98 10.52 -19.24
CA ILE A 172 2.70 9.88 -18.86
C ILE A 172 1.56 10.44 -19.70
N ASN A 173 1.49 11.76 -19.88
CA ASN A 173 0.43 12.40 -20.64
C ASN A 173 0.45 12.02 -22.13
N GLU A 174 1.63 11.88 -22.73
CA GLU A 174 1.79 11.41 -24.11
C GLU A 174 1.33 9.95 -24.25
N GLN A 175 1.73 9.08 -23.34
CA GLN A 175 1.28 7.67 -23.32
C GLN A 175 -0.24 7.56 -23.19
N VAL A 176 -0.86 8.36 -22.32
CA VAL A 176 -2.32 8.42 -22.15
C VAL A 176 -2.99 8.85 -23.45
N LYS A 177 -2.52 9.94 -24.08
CA LYS A 177 -3.08 10.42 -25.34
C LYS A 177 -2.99 9.38 -26.46
N GLN A 178 -1.87 8.68 -26.56
CA GLN A 178 -1.66 7.66 -27.57
C GLN A 178 -2.64 6.48 -27.38
N HIS A 179 -2.73 5.93 -26.18
CA HIS A 179 -3.68 4.83 -25.90
C HIS A 179 -5.12 5.26 -26.14
N GLN A 180 -5.49 6.50 -25.78
CA GLN A 180 -6.82 7.03 -26.04
C GLN A 180 -7.13 7.21 -27.54
N ALA A 181 -6.13 7.61 -28.34
CA ALA A 181 -6.30 7.73 -29.78
C ALA A 181 -6.52 6.37 -30.46
N ASP A 182 -5.95 5.32 -29.89
CA ASP A 182 -6.04 3.94 -30.38
C ASP A 182 -7.23 3.16 -29.77
N ASP A 183 -8.11 3.82 -29.00
CA ASP A 183 -9.25 3.24 -28.27
C ASP A 183 -8.83 2.11 -27.28
N GLU A 184 -7.62 2.21 -26.73
CA GLU A 184 -7.07 1.27 -25.75
C GLU A 184 -7.37 1.74 -24.30
N PRO A 185 -7.55 0.81 -23.36
CA PRO A 185 -7.85 1.13 -21.97
C PRO A 185 -6.70 1.87 -21.26
N VAL A 186 -7.07 2.91 -20.52
CA VAL A 186 -6.15 3.68 -19.66
C VAL A 186 -6.72 3.76 -18.25
N ILE A 187 -6.03 3.14 -17.30
CA ILE A 187 -6.46 3.10 -15.89
C ILE A 187 -5.47 3.80 -14.95
N SER A 188 -6.02 4.38 -13.90
CA SER A 188 -5.32 4.95 -12.75
C SER A 188 -5.66 4.11 -11.53
N VAL A 189 -4.65 3.55 -10.87
CA VAL A 189 -4.82 2.58 -9.79
C VAL A 189 -4.11 3.04 -8.52
N ASP A 190 -4.73 2.77 -7.37
CA ASP A 190 -4.18 3.05 -6.06
C ASP A 190 -4.99 2.34 -4.96
N THR A 191 -4.41 2.20 -3.77
CA THR A 191 -5.10 1.68 -2.58
C THR A 191 -5.58 2.83 -1.71
N LYS A 192 -6.88 2.89 -1.45
CA LYS A 192 -7.41 3.81 -0.44
C LYS A 192 -6.96 3.36 0.95
N LYS A 193 -6.77 4.33 1.85
CA LYS A 193 -6.55 4.07 3.28
C LYS A 193 -7.49 2.96 3.79
N ARG A 194 -6.92 2.00 4.52
CA ARG A 194 -7.68 0.94 5.19
C ARG A 194 -8.67 1.54 6.17
N GLU A 195 -9.92 1.10 6.09
CA GLU A 195 -10.98 1.56 6.97
C GLU A 195 -11.35 0.48 7.97
N GLN A 196 -11.65 0.89 9.19
CA GLN A 196 -12.14 0.01 10.24
C GLN A 196 -13.65 -0.14 10.12
N ILE A 197 -14.13 -1.38 10.24
CA ILE A 197 -15.53 -1.71 10.20
C ILE A 197 -16.08 -1.73 11.62
N GLY A 198 -17.21 -1.06 11.81
CA GLY A 198 -17.90 -0.96 13.09
C GLY A 198 -18.78 0.30 13.16
N ARG A 199 -19.42 0.51 14.31
CA ARG A 199 -20.17 1.74 14.58
C ARG A 199 -19.24 2.87 14.98
N LEU A 200 -18.22 3.12 14.16
CA LEU A 200 -17.18 4.08 14.46
C LEU A 200 -17.54 5.47 13.93
N PRO A 201 -17.19 6.53 14.67
CA PRO A 201 -17.40 7.92 14.24
C PRO A 201 -16.59 8.26 12.98
N MET A 202 -17.30 8.72 11.95
CA MET A 202 -16.75 9.18 10.67
C MET A 202 -16.91 10.70 10.55
N ALA A 203 -15.84 11.37 10.12
CA ALA A 203 -15.84 12.82 9.98
C ALA A 203 -16.92 13.31 8.99
N GLY A 204 -17.73 14.28 9.42
CA GLY A 204 -18.79 14.88 8.61
C GLY A 204 -20.14 14.88 9.32
N GLN A 205 -21.16 15.43 8.67
CA GLN A 205 -22.54 15.49 9.16
C GLN A 205 -23.49 15.10 8.04
N GLN A 206 -24.60 14.47 8.39
CA GLN A 206 -25.68 14.13 7.46
C GLN A 206 -27.02 14.67 7.96
N TRP A 207 -27.90 15.00 7.02
CA TRP A 207 -29.28 15.35 7.33
C TRP A 207 -30.05 14.10 7.74
N ARG A 208 -30.62 14.11 8.95
CA ARG A 208 -31.52 13.09 9.49
C ARG A 208 -32.70 13.77 10.20
N PRO A 209 -33.83 13.06 10.40
CA PRO A 209 -34.92 13.53 11.24
C PRO A 209 -34.41 14.02 12.61
N LYS A 210 -35.00 15.10 13.10
CA LYS A 210 -34.59 15.71 14.36
C LYS A 210 -34.86 14.73 15.51
N GLY A 211 -33.83 14.46 16.32
CA GLY A 211 -33.92 13.53 17.45
C GLY A 211 -33.45 12.09 17.14
N GLU A 212 -33.04 11.80 15.91
CA GLU A 212 -32.58 10.46 15.48
C GLU A 212 -31.12 10.47 15.00
N PRO A 213 -30.13 10.80 15.87
CA PRO A 213 -28.72 10.71 15.50
C PRO A 213 -28.31 9.25 15.24
N VAL A 214 -27.29 9.04 14.41
CA VAL A 214 -26.66 7.71 14.31
C VAL A 214 -25.85 7.48 15.57
N GLU A 215 -26.18 6.44 16.32
CA GLU A 215 -25.40 6.01 17.47
C GLU A 215 -24.07 5.41 17.02
N VAL A 216 -22.98 5.95 17.56
CA VAL A 216 -21.61 5.50 17.33
C VAL A 216 -20.97 5.17 18.66
N GLU A 217 -20.03 4.24 18.65
CA GLU A 217 -19.32 3.80 19.83
C GLU A 217 -18.34 4.88 20.32
N ASP A 218 -18.27 5.07 21.64
CA ASP A 218 -17.40 6.07 22.25
C ASP A 218 -15.91 5.75 21.99
N HIS A 219 -15.18 6.77 21.53
CA HIS A 219 -13.78 6.71 21.10
C HIS A 219 -12.78 6.08 22.10
N HIS A 220 -13.17 5.88 23.36
CA HIS A 220 -12.25 5.46 24.42
C HIS A 220 -11.94 3.95 24.46
N PHE A 221 -12.75 3.09 23.85
CA PHE A 221 -12.55 1.63 23.86
C PHE A 221 -11.95 1.04 22.56
N PHE A 222 -11.86 1.82 21.47
CA PHE A 222 -11.73 1.27 20.11
C PHE A 222 -10.42 1.56 19.37
N PHE A 223 -9.46 2.25 19.99
CA PHE A 223 -8.15 2.40 19.37
C PHE A 223 -7.34 1.09 19.49
N SER A 224 -7.58 0.19 18.53
CA SER A 224 -6.72 -0.95 18.15
C SER A 224 -6.83 -2.23 18.99
N GLY A 225 -8.02 -2.84 19.02
CA GLY A 225 -8.16 -4.26 19.36
C GLY A 225 -7.97 -5.17 18.12
N PRO A 226 -7.45 -6.41 18.27
CA PRO A 226 -7.21 -7.34 17.16
C PRO A 226 -8.47 -7.89 16.47
N ASP A 227 -9.66 -7.62 17.01
CA ASP A 227 -10.92 -8.20 16.52
C ASP A 227 -11.73 -7.29 15.57
N VAL A 228 -11.26 -6.07 15.32
CA VAL A 228 -11.95 -5.12 14.43
C VAL A 228 -11.74 -5.52 12.97
N GLN A 229 -12.83 -5.86 12.28
CA GLN A 229 -12.81 -6.14 10.85
C GLN A 229 -12.33 -4.92 10.06
N GLN A 230 -11.60 -5.13 8.97
CA GLN A 230 -11.09 -4.06 8.12
C GLN A 230 -11.61 -4.21 6.70
N ALA A 231 -11.72 -3.08 6.01
CA ALA A 231 -11.94 -3.00 4.57
C ALA A 231 -10.72 -2.32 3.94
N ILE A 232 -10.19 -2.93 2.87
CA ILE A 232 -9.09 -2.40 2.07
C ILE A 232 -9.62 -2.11 0.66
N PRO A 233 -10.04 -0.87 0.37
CA PRO A 233 -10.56 -0.53 -0.94
C PRO A 233 -9.40 -0.27 -1.92
N TYR A 234 -9.21 -1.16 -2.88
CA TYR A 234 -8.31 -0.96 -4.02
C TYR A 234 -9.10 -0.42 -5.21
N GLY A 235 -8.75 0.77 -5.68
CA GLY A 235 -9.52 1.44 -6.73
C GLY A 235 -8.84 1.35 -8.10
N ILE A 236 -9.68 1.27 -9.12
CA ILE A 236 -9.32 1.31 -10.54
C ILE A 236 -10.21 2.36 -11.19
N TYR A 237 -9.59 3.42 -11.68
CA TYR A 237 -10.28 4.51 -12.37
C TYR A 237 -9.92 4.50 -13.85
N ASP A 238 -10.89 4.18 -14.69
CA ASP A 238 -10.79 4.32 -16.14
C ASP A 238 -10.87 5.81 -16.50
N ILE A 239 -9.76 6.33 -17.00
CA ILE A 239 -9.59 7.75 -17.31
C ILE A 239 -10.39 8.13 -18.56
N THR A 240 -10.57 7.20 -19.50
CA THR A 240 -11.19 7.42 -20.80
C THR A 240 -12.71 7.40 -20.68
N ARG A 241 -13.26 6.39 -20.01
CA ARG A 241 -14.72 6.23 -19.83
C ARG A 241 -15.28 6.95 -18.60
N ASN A 242 -14.41 7.49 -17.74
CA ASN A 242 -14.79 8.11 -16.48
C ASN A 242 -15.61 7.16 -15.58
N THR A 243 -15.17 5.91 -15.49
CA THR A 243 -15.77 4.87 -14.64
C THR A 243 -14.78 4.45 -13.56
N GLY A 244 -15.32 4.10 -12.39
CA GLY A 244 -14.56 3.59 -11.26
C GLY A 244 -14.98 2.17 -10.93
N TRP A 245 -14.03 1.34 -10.58
CA TRP A 245 -14.25 0.02 -10.03
C TRP A 245 -13.40 -0.15 -8.78
N VAL A 246 -13.99 -0.68 -7.71
CA VAL A 246 -13.30 -0.81 -6.41
C VAL A 246 -13.40 -2.24 -5.90
N ASN A 247 -12.26 -2.89 -5.72
CA ASN A 247 -12.16 -4.16 -5.01
C ASN A 247 -12.05 -3.88 -3.52
N VAL A 248 -12.94 -4.43 -2.70
CA VAL A 248 -12.89 -4.27 -1.24
C VAL A 248 -12.32 -5.54 -0.64
N GLY A 249 -11.02 -5.53 -0.35
CA GLY A 249 -10.30 -6.65 0.26
C GLY A 249 -10.52 -6.73 1.78
N VAL A 250 -10.43 -7.95 2.31
CA VAL A 250 -10.58 -8.23 3.76
C VAL A 250 -9.27 -8.62 4.46
N ASP A 251 -8.21 -8.89 3.69
CA ASP A 251 -6.93 -9.39 4.21
C ASP A 251 -5.83 -8.31 4.18
N HIS A 252 -4.83 -8.38 3.27
CA HIS A 252 -3.73 -7.41 3.20
C HIS A 252 -3.64 -6.70 1.84
N ASP A 253 -3.24 -5.43 1.90
CA ASP A 253 -2.80 -4.67 0.74
C ASP A 253 -1.42 -5.15 0.25
N THR A 254 -1.41 -6.16 -0.63
CA THR A 254 -0.21 -6.74 -1.25
C THR A 254 -0.20 -6.51 -2.76
N SER A 255 0.97 -6.68 -3.40
CA SER A 255 1.05 -6.62 -4.87
C SER A 255 0.14 -7.65 -5.56
N VAL A 256 -0.07 -8.82 -4.94
CA VAL A 256 -0.99 -9.85 -5.45
C VAL A 256 -2.42 -9.33 -5.41
N PHE A 257 -2.85 -8.74 -4.29
CA PHE A 257 -4.18 -8.12 -4.17
C PHE A 257 -4.39 -6.98 -5.18
N ALA A 258 -3.37 -6.15 -5.39
CA ALA A 258 -3.41 -5.05 -6.34
C ALA A 258 -3.63 -5.53 -7.79
N VAL A 259 -2.91 -6.56 -8.22
CA VAL A 259 -3.07 -7.15 -9.57
C VAL A 259 -4.36 -7.94 -9.69
N GLU A 260 -4.76 -8.68 -8.66
CA GLU A 260 -6.04 -9.39 -8.64
C GLU A 260 -7.22 -8.43 -8.74
N SER A 261 -7.10 -7.25 -8.13
CA SER A 261 -8.07 -6.17 -8.33
C SER A 261 -8.17 -5.75 -9.81
N ILE A 262 -7.02 -5.60 -10.50
CA ILE A 262 -6.99 -5.27 -11.95
C ILE A 262 -7.60 -6.41 -12.78
N ARG A 263 -7.27 -7.65 -12.45
CA ARG A 263 -7.81 -8.85 -13.09
C ARG A 263 -9.33 -8.88 -13.00
N ARG A 264 -9.89 -8.69 -11.80
CA ARG A 264 -11.34 -8.69 -11.58
C ARG A 264 -12.05 -7.55 -12.30
N TRP A 265 -11.46 -6.36 -12.33
CA TRP A 265 -11.97 -5.27 -13.15
C TRP A 265 -11.98 -5.64 -14.64
N TRP A 266 -10.87 -6.20 -15.16
CA TRP A 266 -10.77 -6.61 -16.55
C TRP A 266 -11.83 -7.65 -16.91
N THR A 267 -11.94 -8.73 -16.14
CA THR A 267 -12.91 -9.80 -16.36
C THR A 267 -14.36 -9.32 -16.24
N SER A 268 -14.65 -8.44 -15.29
CA SER A 268 -16.04 -8.00 -15.04
C SER A 268 -16.52 -6.90 -15.97
N ARG A 269 -15.61 -6.02 -16.40
CA ARG A 269 -15.97 -4.76 -17.06
C ARG A 269 -15.00 -4.37 -18.17
N GLY A 270 -13.70 -4.40 -17.92
CA GLY A 270 -12.68 -3.92 -18.86
C GLY A 270 -12.74 -4.61 -20.23
N SER A 271 -12.84 -5.94 -20.26
CA SER A 271 -12.93 -6.71 -21.51
C SER A 271 -14.21 -6.45 -22.30
N LEU A 272 -15.32 -6.14 -21.61
CA LEU A 272 -16.59 -5.79 -22.24
C LEU A 272 -16.59 -4.37 -22.80
N ASP A 273 -15.95 -3.45 -22.09
CA ASP A 273 -15.82 -2.06 -22.50
C ASP A 273 -14.78 -1.89 -23.64
N TYR A 274 -13.77 -2.76 -23.70
CA TYR A 274 -12.69 -2.72 -24.70
C TYR A 274 -12.46 -4.10 -25.37
N PRO A 275 -13.38 -4.58 -26.21
CA PRO A 275 -13.34 -5.94 -26.77
C PRO A 275 -12.21 -6.19 -27.79
N LYS A 276 -11.60 -5.11 -28.33
CA LYS A 276 -10.51 -5.18 -29.32
C LYS A 276 -9.16 -4.73 -28.76
N ALA A 277 -9.09 -4.48 -27.45
CA ALA A 277 -7.88 -3.97 -26.85
C ALA A 277 -6.73 -4.96 -26.97
N SER A 278 -5.56 -4.44 -27.33
CA SER A 278 -4.31 -5.19 -27.37
C SER A 278 -3.30 -4.69 -26.33
N ARG A 279 -3.56 -3.51 -25.76
CA ARG A 279 -2.66 -2.83 -24.81
C ARG A 279 -3.44 -2.27 -23.64
N LEU A 280 -2.82 -2.25 -22.47
CA LEU A 280 -3.37 -1.62 -21.27
C LEU A 280 -2.35 -0.66 -20.68
N LEU A 281 -2.73 0.59 -20.50
CA LEU A 281 -1.90 1.57 -19.78
C LEU A 281 -2.35 1.72 -18.34
N ILE A 282 -1.42 1.51 -17.40
CA ILE A 282 -1.62 1.66 -15.97
C ILE A 282 -0.78 2.83 -15.46
N THR A 283 -1.45 3.84 -14.91
CA THR A 283 -0.81 4.90 -14.13
C THR A 283 -0.94 4.60 -12.65
N SER A 284 0.17 4.67 -11.91
CA SER A 284 0.19 4.30 -10.49
C SER A 284 1.23 5.09 -9.71
N ASP A 285 1.08 5.11 -8.39
CA ASP A 285 2.05 5.74 -7.51
C ASP A 285 3.29 4.87 -7.30
N ALA A 286 4.36 5.48 -6.83
CA ALA A 286 5.65 4.82 -6.61
C ALA A 286 5.77 4.10 -5.25
N GLY A 287 4.69 4.04 -4.46
CA GLY A 287 4.65 3.45 -3.11
C GLY A 287 3.59 2.36 -2.98
N GLY A 288 3.44 1.78 -1.79
CA GLY A 288 2.38 0.79 -1.53
C GLY A 288 2.55 -0.53 -2.28
N SER A 289 1.47 -1.30 -2.41
CA SER A 289 1.42 -2.61 -3.06
C SER A 289 1.77 -2.61 -4.55
N ASN A 290 1.60 -1.46 -5.22
CA ASN A 290 1.87 -1.20 -6.62
C ASN A 290 3.22 -0.49 -6.87
N GLY A 291 4.14 -0.48 -5.89
CA GLY A 291 5.42 0.22 -6.03
C GLY A 291 6.36 -0.37 -7.10
N TYR A 292 7.00 0.50 -7.89
CA TYR A 292 7.92 0.14 -8.99
C TYR A 292 9.13 -0.74 -8.61
N ARG A 293 9.48 -0.76 -7.32
CA ARG A 293 10.60 -1.56 -6.78
C ARG A 293 10.20 -3.01 -6.49
N TYR A 294 8.90 -3.31 -6.40
CA TYR A 294 8.43 -4.63 -6.03
C TYR A 294 8.43 -5.56 -7.23
N ARG A 295 9.21 -6.64 -7.12
CA ARG A 295 9.28 -7.69 -8.15
C ARG A 295 7.97 -8.47 -8.26
N VAL A 296 7.29 -8.66 -7.12
CA VAL A 296 5.97 -9.34 -7.08
C VAL A 296 4.98 -8.59 -7.96
N TRP A 297 4.86 -7.26 -7.81
CA TRP A 297 4.02 -6.43 -8.68
C TRP A 297 4.25 -6.68 -10.18
N LYS A 298 5.52 -6.67 -10.62
CA LYS A 298 5.86 -6.92 -12.03
C LYS A 298 5.59 -8.36 -12.47
N SER A 299 5.85 -9.34 -11.60
CA SER A 299 5.59 -10.75 -11.90
C SER A 299 4.11 -11.05 -12.01
N GLU A 300 3.28 -10.51 -11.12
CA GLU A 300 1.83 -10.71 -11.15
C GLU A 300 1.21 -10.00 -12.36
N LEU A 301 1.68 -8.81 -12.71
CA LEU A 301 1.27 -8.14 -13.96
C LEU A 301 1.70 -8.91 -15.20
N ALA A 302 2.86 -9.58 -15.18
CA ALA A 302 3.30 -10.42 -16.30
C ALA A 302 2.37 -11.62 -16.49
N ALA A 303 1.97 -12.26 -15.40
CA ALA A 303 0.97 -13.32 -15.43
C ALA A 303 -0.37 -12.82 -15.97
N LEU A 304 -0.83 -11.65 -15.51
CA LEU A 304 -2.04 -11.02 -16.04
C LEU A 304 -1.94 -10.69 -17.54
N ALA A 305 -0.79 -10.21 -18.01
CA ALA A 305 -0.54 -9.94 -19.42
C ALA A 305 -0.66 -11.23 -20.26
N ALA A 306 -0.03 -12.32 -19.80
CA ALA A 306 -0.09 -13.62 -20.46
C ALA A 306 -1.51 -14.19 -20.53
N GLU A 307 -2.30 -14.04 -19.46
CA GLU A 307 -3.68 -14.53 -19.42
C GLU A 307 -4.64 -13.71 -20.27
N THR A 308 -4.47 -12.39 -20.29
CA THR A 308 -5.40 -11.48 -20.98
C THR A 308 -5.01 -11.26 -22.44
N GLY A 309 -3.78 -11.60 -22.83
CA GLY A 309 -3.21 -11.26 -24.13
C GLY A 309 -2.85 -9.79 -24.30
N LEU A 310 -3.00 -8.96 -23.26
CA LEU A 310 -2.72 -7.53 -23.30
C LEU A 310 -1.24 -7.25 -23.04
N ALA A 311 -0.64 -6.37 -23.84
CA ALA A 311 0.63 -5.75 -23.46
C ALA A 311 0.37 -4.67 -22.40
N ILE A 312 0.82 -4.92 -21.17
CA ILE A 312 0.55 -4.06 -20.02
C ILE A 312 1.71 -3.09 -19.82
N THR A 313 1.44 -1.81 -20.08
CA THR A 313 2.40 -0.71 -19.84
C THR A 313 2.09 -0.06 -18.50
N VAL A 314 3.10 0.06 -17.64
CA VAL A 314 2.98 0.75 -16.35
C VAL A 314 3.86 1.99 -16.37
N CYS A 315 3.27 3.13 -16.00
CA CYS A 315 3.99 4.38 -15.78
C CYS A 315 3.77 4.86 -14.34
N HIS A 316 4.85 4.93 -13.57
CA HIS A 316 4.79 5.40 -12.18
C HIS A 316 4.94 6.92 -12.07
N PHE A 317 4.15 7.54 -11.20
CA PHE A 317 4.40 8.92 -10.79
C PHE A 317 5.65 9.00 -9.90
N PRO A 318 6.43 10.10 -9.96
CA PRO A 318 7.61 10.26 -9.10
C PRO A 318 7.29 10.12 -7.60
N PRO A 319 8.23 9.64 -6.76
CA PRO A 319 8.00 9.55 -5.33
C PRO A 319 7.54 10.88 -4.71
N GLY A 320 6.58 10.81 -3.78
CA GLY A 320 6.01 12.00 -3.14
C GLY A 320 4.96 12.74 -3.97
N THR A 321 4.61 12.26 -5.16
CA THR A 321 3.65 12.93 -6.06
C THR A 321 2.28 12.23 -6.13
N SER A 322 1.89 11.43 -5.12
CA SER A 322 0.65 10.64 -5.14
C SER A 322 -0.63 11.48 -5.31
N LYS A 323 -0.61 12.74 -4.87
CA LYS A 323 -1.71 13.69 -5.13
C LYS A 323 -2.00 13.90 -6.63
N TRP A 324 -1.03 13.65 -7.51
CA TRP A 324 -1.22 13.85 -8.94
C TRP A 324 -1.84 12.64 -9.65
N ASN A 325 -1.94 11.51 -8.95
CA ASN A 325 -2.64 10.34 -9.44
C ASN A 325 -4.14 10.66 -9.61
N ARG A 326 -4.71 10.38 -10.79
CA ARG A 326 -6.07 10.85 -11.11
C ARG A 326 -7.12 10.22 -10.22
N ILE A 327 -6.92 8.97 -9.83
CA ILE A 327 -7.81 8.21 -8.94
C ILE A 327 -8.06 8.91 -7.60
N GLU A 328 -7.05 9.56 -7.01
CA GLU A 328 -7.17 10.25 -5.73
C GLU A 328 -8.23 11.35 -5.78
N HIS A 329 -8.21 12.16 -6.84
CA HIS A 329 -9.13 13.27 -7.01
C HIS A 329 -10.45 12.88 -7.69
N ARG A 330 -10.42 11.93 -8.63
CA ARG A 330 -11.57 11.57 -9.47
C ARG A 330 -12.41 10.43 -8.93
N LEU A 331 -11.86 9.57 -8.07
CA LEU A 331 -12.58 8.44 -7.47
C LEU A 331 -12.63 8.56 -5.94
N PHE A 332 -11.47 8.57 -5.29
CA PHE A 332 -11.39 8.49 -3.83
C PHE A 332 -11.93 9.73 -3.11
N SER A 333 -11.75 10.92 -3.68
CA SER A 333 -12.33 12.14 -3.10
C SER A 333 -13.86 12.09 -3.05
N HIS A 334 -14.49 11.47 -4.06
CA HIS A 334 -15.94 11.32 -4.13
C HIS A 334 -16.45 10.22 -3.21
N ILE A 335 -15.73 9.10 -3.11
CA ILE A 335 -16.03 8.03 -2.14
C ILE A 335 -15.96 8.58 -0.70
N THR A 336 -14.89 9.30 -0.34
CA THR A 336 -14.77 9.92 0.98
C THR A 336 -15.89 10.91 1.27
N ARG A 337 -16.39 11.64 0.26
CA ARG A 337 -17.54 12.54 0.43
C ARG A 337 -18.83 11.78 0.75
N ASN A 338 -19.02 10.60 0.18
CA ASN A 338 -20.19 9.75 0.42
C ASN A 338 -20.18 9.06 1.78
N TRP A 339 -19.00 8.78 2.34
CA TRP A 339 -18.85 8.21 3.68
C TRP A 339 -19.03 9.21 4.82
N ARG A 340 -19.12 10.52 4.53
CA ARG A 340 -19.16 11.57 5.57
C ARG A 340 -20.31 11.39 6.55
N GLY A 341 -20.01 11.22 7.84
CA GLY A 341 -21.04 11.09 8.89
C GLY A 341 -21.88 9.80 8.82
N ARG A 342 -21.43 8.76 8.09
CA ARG A 342 -22.01 7.42 8.08
C ARG A 342 -21.01 6.42 8.66
N PRO A 343 -21.36 5.66 9.72
CA PRO A 343 -20.52 4.57 10.18
C PRO A 343 -20.50 3.43 9.14
N LEU A 344 -19.33 2.83 8.96
CA LEU A 344 -19.12 1.68 8.07
C LEU A 344 -19.33 0.40 8.86
N THR A 345 -20.58 0.01 9.11
CA THR A 345 -20.93 -1.03 10.09
C THR A 345 -20.56 -2.45 9.68
N ASN A 346 -20.54 -2.75 8.39
CA ASN A 346 -20.14 -4.04 7.81
C ASN A 346 -19.59 -3.83 6.38
N HIS A 347 -19.03 -4.88 5.77
CA HIS A 347 -18.50 -4.81 4.39
C HIS A 347 -19.56 -4.47 3.34
N GLU A 348 -20.82 -4.88 3.54
CA GLU A 348 -21.92 -4.58 2.62
C GLU A 348 -22.19 -3.06 2.57
N VAL A 349 -22.27 -2.39 3.71
CA VAL A 349 -22.40 -0.93 3.80
C VAL A 349 -21.21 -0.23 3.13
N VAL A 350 -19.99 -0.76 3.26
CA VAL A 350 -18.83 -0.22 2.55
C VAL A 350 -19.03 -0.31 1.03
N ILE A 351 -19.44 -1.48 0.53
CA ILE A 351 -19.66 -1.72 -0.91
C ILE A 351 -20.78 -0.84 -1.44
N GLU A 352 -21.93 -0.81 -0.78
CA GLU A 352 -23.09 -0.03 -1.20
C GLU A 352 -22.78 1.47 -1.23
N THR A 353 -22.08 1.98 -0.22
CA THR A 353 -21.72 3.40 -0.16
C THR A 353 -20.68 3.80 -1.21
N ILE A 354 -19.74 2.90 -1.55
CA ILE A 354 -18.83 3.12 -2.67
C ILE A 354 -19.62 3.08 -3.98
N ALA A 355 -20.43 2.06 -4.20
CA ALA A 355 -21.20 1.85 -5.44
C ALA A 355 -22.24 2.96 -5.69
N ALA A 356 -22.76 3.59 -4.63
CA ALA A 356 -23.64 4.76 -4.72
C ALA A 356 -22.93 6.02 -5.22
N THR A 357 -21.60 6.01 -5.39
CA THR A 357 -20.84 7.17 -5.83
C THR A 357 -21.16 7.55 -7.27
N ARG A 358 -21.79 8.71 -7.45
CA ARG A 358 -22.12 9.31 -8.74
C ARG A 358 -21.76 10.79 -8.75
N THR A 359 -21.37 11.33 -9.90
CA THR A 359 -21.11 12.76 -10.07
C THR A 359 -21.90 13.32 -11.25
N ARG A 360 -22.15 14.64 -11.23
CA ARG A 360 -22.77 15.35 -12.36
C ARG A 360 -21.96 15.24 -13.66
N ALA A 361 -20.65 15.02 -13.54
CA ALA A 361 -19.75 14.80 -14.66
C ALA A 361 -19.82 13.36 -15.22
N GLY A 362 -20.73 12.51 -14.72
CA GLY A 362 -21.00 11.19 -15.27
C GLY A 362 -20.23 10.04 -14.63
N LEU A 363 -19.45 10.27 -13.55
CA LEU A 363 -18.72 9.19 -12.86
C LEU A 363 -19.70 8.13 -12.37
N ARG A 364 -19.42 6.87 -12.73
CA ARG A 364 -20.10 5.69 -12.18
C ARG A 364 -19.07 4.81 -11.49
N VAL A 365 -19.41 4.36 -10.29
CA VAL A 365 -18.55 3.50 -9.48
C VAL A 365 -19.25 2.19 -9.22
N GLU A 366 -18.55 1.09 -9.47
CA GLU A 366 -18.91 -0.26 -9.06
C GLU A 366 -17.96 -0.71 -7.94
N ALA A 367 -18.46 -1.52 -7.01
CA ALA A 367 -17.66 -2.08 -5.94
C ALA A 367 -18.03 -3.55 -5.71
N ARG A 368 -17.03 -4.39 -5.39
CA ARG A 368 -17.25 -5.80 -5.04
C ARG A 368 -16.39 -6.19 -3.85
N LEU A 369 -16.91 -7.14 -3.06
CA LEU A 369 -16.15 -7.76 -1.98
C LEU A 369 -15.12 -8.73 -2.55
N ASP A 370 -13.94 -8.74 -1.95
CA ASP A 370 -12.94 -9.77 -2.19
C ASP A 370 -12.61 -10.51 -0.89
N PRO A 371 -13.15 -11.73 -0.72
CA PRO A 371 -12.84 -12.58 0.43
C PRO A 371 -11.52 -13.36 0.26
N GLY A 372 -10.75 -13.09 -0.80
CA GLY A 372 -9.49 -13.77 -1.09
C GLY A 372 -8.43 -13.58 0.01
N ASP A 373 -7.57 -14.58 0.15
CA ASP A 373 -6.44 -14.57 1.06
C ASP A 373 -5.19 -13.98 0.35
N TYR A 374 -4.57 -12.94 0.92
CA TYR A 374 -3.43 -12.24 0.34
C TYR A 374 -2.26 -12.14 1.35
N PRO A 375 -1.66 -13.28 1.72
CA PRO A 375 -0.66 -13.31 2.77
C PRO A 375 0.57 -12.46 2.45
N THR A 376 1.12 -11.83 3.48
CA THR A 376 2.36 -11.05 3.36
C THR A 376 3.60 -11.95 3.28
N GLY A 377 4.70 -11.40 2.76
CA GLY A 377 5.98 -12.10 2.73
C GLY A 377 6.24 -12.93 1.47
N ILE A 378 5.36 -12.88 0.47
CA ILE A 378 5.61 -13.41 -0.88
C ILE A 378 6.79 -12.66 -1.52
N ALA A 379 7.67 -13.39 -2.21
CA ALA A 379 8.83 -12.84 -2.90
C ALA A 379 9.10 -13.54 -4.22
N ILE A 380 9.70 -12.82 -5.18
CA ILE A 380 10.14 -13.37 -6.47
C ILE A 380 11.66 -13.47 -6.48
N SER A 381 12.17 -14.65 -6.85
CA SER A 381 13.60 -14.92 -7.00
C SER A 381 14.21 -14.02 -8.08
N LYS A 382 15.55 -13.88 -8.08
CA LYS A 382 16.24 -13.06 -9.09
C LYS A 382 16.12 -13.66 -10.48
N ASP A 383 16.24 -14.98 -10.58
CA ASP A 383 16.27 -15.69 -11.85
C ASP A 383 14.90 -15.63 -12.53
N ARG A 384 13.82 -15.86 -11.76
CA ARG A 384 12.45 -15.68 -12.26
C ARG A 384 12.18 -14.24 -12.68
N PHE A 385 12.63 -13.26 -11.90
CA PHE A 385 12.46 -11.86 -12.26
C PHE A 385 13.20 -11.49 -13.56
N ALA A 386 14.37 -12.10 -13.82
CA ALA A 386 15.12 -11.89 -15.04
C ALA A 386 14.44 -12.54 -16.26
N ALA A 387 13.67 -13.62 -16.05
CA ALA A 387 12.93 -14.32 -17.09
C ALA A 387 11.57 -13.67 -17.46
N LEU A 388 11.16 -12.59 -16.77
CA LEU A 388 9.92 -11.90 -17.09
C LEU A 388 10.03 -11.19 -18.46
N PRO A 389 8.97 -11.17 -19.27
CA PRO A 389 8.91 -10.45 -20.55
C PRO A 389 8.77 -8.93 -20.33
N LEU A 390 9.74 -8.34 -19.63
CA LEU A 390 9.76 -6.96 -19.16
C LEU A 390 10.65 -6.08 -20.05
N VAL A 391 10.04 -5.21 -20.83
CA VAL A 391 10.72 -4.19 -21.64
C VAL A 391 10.72 -2.87 -20.86
N ARG A 392 11.91 -2.34 -20.56
CA ARG A 392 12.05 -1.02 -19.92
C ARG A 392 12.05 0.07 -20.98
N HIS A 393 11.39 1.18 -20.69
CA HIS A 393 11.38 2.32 -21.62
C HIS A 393 12.68 3.13 -21.48
N GLU A 394 13.05 3.85 -22.55
CA GLU A 394 14.23 4.73 -22.54
C GLU A 394 14.06 5.87 -21.52
N VAL A 395 12.88 6.47 -21.46
CA VAL A 395 12.52 7.51 -20.49
C VAL A 395 12.21 6.86 -19.15
N HIS A 396 13.09 7.04 -18.17
CA HIS A 396 12.93 6.53 -16.80
C HIS A 396 12.51 5.05 -16.73
N GLY A 397 13.26 4.14 -17.36
CA GLY A 397 12.94 2.70 -17.45
C GLY A 397 12.76 1.93 -16.12
N GLN A 398 13.04 2.56 -14.97
CA GLN A 398 12.65 2.01 -13.66
C GLN A 398 11.17 2.27 -13.33
N TRP A 399 10.63 3.40 -13.77
CA TRP A 399 9.26 3.85 -13.59
C TRP A 399 8.35 3.52 -14.77
N ASN A 400 8.91 3.39 -15.96
CA ASN A 400 8.15 3.14 -17.18
C ASN A 400 8.61 1.83 -17.82
N TYR A 401 7.69 0.88 -17.95
CA TYR A 401 7.98 -0.43 -18.50
C TYR A 401 6.72 -1.09 -19.08
N THR A 402 6.91 -1.96 -20.06
CA THR A 402 5.86 -2.80 -20.64
C THR A 402 6.15 -4.27 -20.35
N LEU A 403 5.11 -4.98 -19.94
CA LEU A 403 5.08 -6.43 -19.81
C LEU A 403 4.33 -7.00 -21.02
N LEU A 404 5.02 -7.82 -21.79
CA LEU A 404 4.46 -8.43 -23.00
C LEU A 404 3.68 -9.70 -22.65
N PRO A 405 2.62 -10.03 -23.42
CA PRO A 405 1.82 -11.23 -23.19
C PRO A 405 2.57 -12.52 -23.57
N GLU A 406 3.54 -12.45 -24.48
CA GLU A 406 4.34 -13.60 -24.90
C GLU A 406 5.63 -13.71 -24.07
N PRO A 407 6.00 -14.93 -23.61
CA PRO A 407 7.28 -15.15 -22.96
C PRO A 407 8.42 -14.93 -23.96
N SER A 408 9.36 -14.06 -23.58
CA SER A 408 10.65 -13.96 -24.27
C SER A 408 11.45 -15.24 -24.00
N ALA A 409 11.52 -16.12 -25.01
CA ALA A 409 12.20 -17.44 -25.07
C ALA A 409 11.45 -18.62 -24.40
N PRO A 410 11.61 -19.86 -24.93
CA PRO A 410 10.91 -21.03 -24.41
C PRO A 410 11.36 -21.32 -22.99
N GLN A 411 10.47 -21.12 -22.02
CA GLN A 411 10.65 -21.72 -20.71
C GLN A 411 10.52 -23.22 -20.88
N VAL A 412 11.46 -23.97 -20.30
CA VAL A 412 11.23 -25.38 -20.01
C VAL A 412 10.17 -25.41 -18.93
N SER A 413 8.89 -25.45 -19.32
CA SER A 413 7.79 -25.62 -18.38
C SER A 413 7.73 -27.10 -17.98
N PRO A 414 7.94 -27.49 -16.71
CA PRO A 414 7.33 -28.70 -16.21
C PRO A 414 5.81 -28.44 -16.17
N ALA A 415 5.03 -29.41 -16.65
CA ALA A 415 3.57 -29.33 -16.69
C ALA A 415 2.99 -28.85 -15.35
N GLY A 416 2.33 -27.68 -15.34
CA GLY A 416 1.77 -27.10 -14.11
C GLY A 416 1.35 -25.61 -14.19
N GLU A 417 1.68 -24.89 -15.26
CA GLU A 417 1.46 -23.43 -15.39
C GLU A 417 0.01 -22.94 -15.40
N ALA A 418 -0.98 -23.84 -15.40
CA ALA A 418 -2.40 -23.48 -15.29
C ALA A 418 -2.83 -23.08 -13.86
N HIS A 419 -1.99 -23.33 -12.85
CA HIS A 419 -2.33 -23.17 -11.43
C HIS A 419 -1.37 -22.18 -10.74
N GLY A 420 -1.91 -21.31 -9.88
CA GLY A 420 -1.25 -20.09 -9.41
C GLY A 420 0.00 -20.31 -8.56
N VAL A 421 0.62 -19.21 -8.09
CA VAL A 421 1.78 -19.23 -7.17
C VAL A 421 1.52 -20.09 -5.91
N ALA A 422 0.28 -20.07 -5.41
CA ALA A 422 -0.11 -20.85 -4.24
C ALA A 422 -0.07 -22.36 -4.49
N ASP A 423 -0.50 -22.81 -5.67
CA ASP A 423 -0.58 -24.23 -6.00
C ASP A 423 0.82 -24.83 -6.20
N ARG A 424 1.72 -24.12 -6.89
CA ARG A 424 3.14 -24.51 -7.00
C ARG A 424 3.82 -24.60 -5.65
N ARG A 425 3.54 -23.63 -4.76
CA ARG A 425 4.05 -23.68 -3.38
C ARG A 425 3.54 -24.92 -2.66
N SER A 426 2.26 -25.22 -2.78
CA SER A 426 1.65 -26.42 -2.19
C SER A 426 2.33 -27.70 -2.67
N GLU A 427 2.51 -27.84 -3.99
CA GLU A 427 3.20 -28.98 -4.60
C GLU A 427 4.65 -29.11 -4.11
N LEU A 428 5.40 -28.01 -4.06
CA LEU A 428 6.76 -27.99 -3.53
C LEU A 428 6.80 -28.36 -2.05
N LEU A 429 5.85 -27.89 -1.23
CA LEU A 429 5.76 -28.27 0.18
C LEU A 429 5.52 -29.77 0.34
N THR A 430 4.67 -30.38 -0.49
CA THR A 430 4.48 -31.83 -0.52
C THR A 430 5.79 -32.57 -0.84
N ARG A 431 6.55 -32.10 -1.84
CA ARG A 431 7.85 -32.70 -2.20
C ARG A 431 8.90 -32.51 -1.10
N LEU A 432 8.88 -31.39 -0.38
CA LEU A 432 9.80 -31.10 0.72
C LEU A 432 9.51 -31.91 2.00
N ALA A 433 8.33 -32.51 2.12
CA ALA A 433 7.97 -33.40 3.22
C ALA A 433 8.65 -34.79 3.13
N ASP A 434 9.47 -35.04 2.11
CA ASP A 434 10.15 -36.31 1.88
C ASP A 434 10.97 -36.78 3.11
N PRO A 435 10.82 -38.04 3.56
CA PRO A 435 11.55 -38.60 4.71
C PRO A 435 13.07 -38.49 4.61
N ARG A 436 13.64 -38.51 3.41
CA ARG A 436 15.09 -38.35 3.18
C ARG A 436 15.56 -36.96 3.59
N LEU A 437 14.69 -35.96 3.52
CA LEU A 437 14.97 -34.59 3.94
C LEU A 437 14.59 -34.34 5.40
N THR A 438 13.37 -34.71 5.80
CA THR A 438 12.81 -34.44 7.13
C THR A 438 13.37 -35.38 8.21
N GLY A 439 13.84 -36.57 7.83
CA GLY A 439 14.32 -37.60 8.75
C GLY A 439 13.21 -38.37 9.47
N LEU A 440 11.95 -38.14 9.10
CA LEU A 440 10.77 -38.78 9.68
C LEU A 440 9.94 -39.43 8.57
N SER A 441 9.29 -40.56 8.85
CA SER A 441 8.30 -41.08 7.92
C SER A 441 7.12 -40.12 7.81
N GLY A 442 6.31 -40.24 6.77
CA GLY A 442 5.12 -39.38 6.60
C GLY A 442 4.15 -39.50 7.78
N THR A 443 4.02 -40.69 8.38
CA THR A 443 3.20 -40.92 9.58
C THR A 443 3.83 -40.29 10.82
N ASP A 444 5.13 -40.49 11.05
CA ASP A 444 5.79 -39.90 12.23
C ASP A 444 5.81 -38.37 12.19
N LEU A 445 5.94 -37.80 10.98
CA LEU A 445 5.86 -36.35 10.78
C LEU A 445 4.45 -35.83 11.07
N ALA A 446 3.41 -36.55 10.63
CA ALA A 446 2.03 -36.20 10.92
C ALA A 446 1.70 -36.29 12.42
N ASP A 447 2.15 -37.36 13.08
CA ASP A 447 1.97 -37.57 14.53
C ASP A 447 2.67 -36.47 15.33
N LEU A 448 3.92 -36.13 14.96
CA LEU A 448 4.64 -35.01 15.57
C LEU A 448 3.91 -33.68 15.38
N CYS A 449 3.37 -33.41 14.18
CA CYS A 449 2.61 -32.18 13.94
C CYS A 449 1.34 -32.14 14.78
N ALA A 450 0.63 -33.27 14.92
CA ALA A 450 -0.57 -33.36 15.75
C ALA A 450 -0.27 -33.16 17.24
N GLU A 451 0.84 -33.72 17.73
CA GLU A 451 1.29 -33.56 19.11
C GLU A 451 1.66 -32.10 19.43
N LEU A 452 2.31 -31.40 18.49
CA LEU A 452 2.77 -30.02 18.69
C LEU A 452 1.70 -28.95 18.45
N ALA A 453 0.62 -29.27 17.73
CA ALA A 453 -0.42 -28.30 17.36
C ALA A 453 -1.05 -27.56 18.56
N PRO A 454 -1.40 -28.22 19.70
CA PRO A 454 -1.95 -27.52 20.87
C PRO A 454 -0.96 -26.50 21.47
N LEU A 455 0.33 -26.80 21.43
CA LEU A 455 1.38 -25.95 21.99
C LEU A 455 1.70 -24.76 21.09
N GLN A 456 1.67 -24.97 19.77
CA GLN A 456 1.75 -23.89 18.79
C GLN A 456 0.57 -22.92 18.96
N ALA A 457 -0.65 -23.45 19.15
CA ALA A 457 -1.85 -22.65 19.42
C ALA A 457 -1.76 -21.88 20.75
N ALA A 458 -1.32 -22.53 21.84
CA ALA A 458 -1.13 -21.89 23.14
C ALA A 458 -0.11 -20.73 23.08
N ARG A 459 1.03 -20.94 22.41
CA ARG A 459 2.04 -19.89 22.21
C ARG A 459 1.58 -18.77 21.28
N ALA A 460 0.80 -19.07 20.25
CA ALA A 460 0.18 -18.03 19.44
C ALA A 460 -0.73 -17.15 20.32
N GLN A 461 -1.54 -17.76 21.19
CA GLN A 461 -2.43 -17.06 22.11
C GLN A 461 -1.68 -16.23 23.17
N GLU A 462 -0.60 -16.76 23.75
CA GLU A 462 0.27 -16.01 24.67
C GLU A 462 0.85 -14.76 24.00
N ARG A 463 1.36 -14.88 22.77
CA ARG A 463 1.87 -13.73 22.01
C ARG A 463 0.79 -12.71 21.71
N HIS A 464 -0.40 -13.14 21.30
CA HIS A 464 -1.53 -12.23 21.15
C HIS A 464 -1.85 -11.53 22.48
N SER A 465 -1.75 -12.23 23.61
CA SER A 465 -1.90 -11.64 24.95
C SER A 465 -0.81 -10.60 25.25
N GLU A 466 0.46 -10.92 25.04
CA GLU A 466 1.60 -10.02 25.27
C GLU A 466 1.58 -8.79 24.36
N GLN A 467 1.27 -8.97 23.07
CA GLN A 467 1.17 -7.88 22.10
C GLN A 467 -0.05 -6.99 22.34
N ARG A 468 -1.09 -7.49 23.04
CA ARG A 468 -2.20 -6.67 23.56
C ARG A 468 -1.80 -5.81 24.77
N GLY A 469 -0.63 -6.09 25.35
CA GLY A 469 0.11 -5.20 26.24
C GLY A 469 -0.27 -5.29 27.72
N GLY A 470 0.68 -5.73 28.54
CA GLY A 470 0.93 -5.04 29.82
C GLY A 470 1.70 -3.74 29.58
N ARG A 471 1.27 -2.65 30.25
CA ARG A 471 1.76 -1.25 30.41
C ARG A 471 2.49 -0.48 29.28
N ALA A 472 2.86 -1.05 28.14
CA ALA A 472 3.48 -0.33 27.02
C ALA A 472 2.69 -0.52 25.72
N ARG A 473 1.70 0.34 25.52
CA ARG A 473 0.95 0.53 24.28
C ARG A 473 1.88 1.10 23.20
N ARG A 474 2.03 0.40 22.07
CA ARG A 474 2.35 0.92 20.71
C ARG A 474 2.78 -0.25 19.80
N ALA A 475 1.82 -1.01 19.27
CA ALA A 475 2.04 -1.72 18.02
C ALA A 475 0.84 -1.45 17.11
N THR A 476 1.10 -0.83 15.97
CA THR A 476 0.11 -0.62 14.91
C THR A 476 -0.41 -1.98 14.45
N GLY A 477 -1.72 -2.17 14.54
CA GLY A 477 -2.41 -3.44 14.36
C GLY A 477 -2.06 -4.16 13.06
N ASN A 478 -1.51 -5.36 13.20
CA ASN A 478 -1.42 -6.36 12.14
C ASN A 478 -1.41 -7.78 12.76
N GLN A 479 -2.30 -8.02 13.73
CA GLN A 479 -2.31 -9.25 14.54
C GLN A 479 -3.19 -10.39 13.98
N ARG A 480 -3.92 -10.16 12.89
CA ARG A 480 -4.75 -11.18 12.21
C ARG A 480 -4.23 -11.55 10.82
N ALA A 481 -2.92 -11.46 10.60
CA ALA A 481 -2.38 -12.01 9.36
C ALA A 481 -2.50 -13.53 9.41
N LYS A 482 -3.40 -14.13 8.62
CA LYS A 482 -3.43 -15.58 8.44
C LYS A 482 -2.01 -15.99 8.04
N PRO A 483 -1.35 -16.86 8.82
CA PRO A 483 0.03 -17.20 8.55
C PRO A 483 0.10 -17.87 7.18
N LEU A 484 1.10 -17.46 6.37
CA LEU A 484 1.29 -18.00 5.01
C LEU A 484 1.44 -19.53 4.98
N PHE A 485 1.95 -20.10 6.08
CA PHE A 485 2.13 -21.53 6.28
C PHE A 485 1.34 -21.98 7.50
N ASP A 486 0.66 -23.11 7.38
CA ASP A 486 -0.01 -23.78 8.50
C ASP A 486 1.01 -24.38 9.49
N ASP A 487 0.52 -24.82 10.64
CA ASP A 487 1.35 -25.29 11.75
C ASP A 487 2.17 -26.54 11.39
N ALA A 488 1.61 -27.46 10.60
CA ALA A 488 2.32 -28.64 10.10
C ALA A 488 3.49 -28.26 9.16
N THR A 489 3.24 -27.36 8.21
CA THR A 489 4.28 -26.83 7.32
C THR A 489 5.35 -26.09 8.11
N ARG A 490 4.96 -25.36 9.17
CA ARG A 490 5.89 -24.67 10.06
C ARG A 490 6.83 -25.64 10.78
N VAL A 491 6.33 -26.80 11.21
CA VAL A 491 7.17 -27.88 11.78
C VAL A 491 8.11 -28.43 10.73
N MET A 492 7.58 -28.86 9.57
CA MET A 492 8.37 -29.42 8.47
C MET A 492 9.53 -28.50 8.04
N LEU A 493 9.25 -27.23 7.74
CA LEU A 493 10.29 -26.28 7.32
C LEU A 493 11.33 -26.02 8.42
N THR A 494 10.92 -26.11 9.69
CA THR A 494 11.84 -26.00 10.83
C THR A 494 12.73 -27.23 10.96
N LEU A 495 12.20 -28.43 10.69
CA LEU A 495 12.99 -29.67 10.64
C LEU A 495 14.02 -29.61 9.52
N LEU A 496 13.65 -29.19 8.31
CA LEU A 496 14.58 -29.02 7.19
C LEU A 496 15.72 -28.04 7.53
N TYR A 497 15.38 -26.97 8.25
CA TYR A 497 16.35 -26.00 8.73
C TYR A 497 17.27 -26.57 9.81
N GLN A 498 16.73 -27.24 10.84
CA GLN A 498 17.52 -27.86 11.93
C GLN A 498 18.44 -28.96 11.40
N ARG A 499 17.95 -29.75 10.43
CA ARG A 499 18.73 -30.77 9.73
C ARG A 499 19.75 -30.23 8.75
N GLN A 500 19.78 -28.92 8.53
CA GLN A 500 20.70 -28.26 7.61
C GLN A 500 20.63 -28.79 6.17
N VAL A 501 19.43 -29.14 5.69
CA VAL A 501 19.21 -29.59 4.31
C VAL A 501 19.61 -28.50 3.31
N CYS A 502 19.15 -27.27 3.54
CA CYS A 502 19.50 -26.11 2.72
C CYS A 502 19.33 -24.80 3.48
N SER A 503 19.85 -23.71 2.89
CA SER A 503 19.78 -22.38 3.52
C SER A 503 18.37 -21.80 3.51
N MET A 504 18.04 -20.91 4.47
CA MET A 504 16.77 -20.15 4.47
C MET A 504 16.56 -19.35 3.18
N LYS A 505 17.64 -18.89 2.55
CA LYS A 505 17.57 -18.18 1.29
C LYS A 505 17.10 -19.12 0.18
N LEU A 506 17.65 -20.33 0.11
CA LEU A 506 17.23 -21.32 -0.88
C LEU A 506 15.77 -21.74 -0.67
N LEU A 507 15.36 -22.02 0.57
CA LEU A 507 13.94 -22.29 0.89
C LEU A 507 13.03 -21.12 0.52
N GLY A 508 13.46 -19.88 0.81
CA GLY A 508 12.73 -18.68 0.43
C GLY A 508 12.59 -18.52 -1.08
N ASP A 509 13.67 -18.74 -1.83
CA ASP A 509 13.68 -18.66 -3.29
C ASP A 509 12.79 -19.76 -3.91
N MET A 510 12.81 -20.99 -3.38
CA MET A 510 11.97 -22.11 -3.84
C MET A 510 10.48 -21.92 -3.52
N LEU A 511 10.15 -21.48 -2.31
CA LEU A 511 8.76 -21.30 -1.88
C LEU A 511 8.17 -19.96 -2.30
N GLU A 512 8.96 -19.12 -2.98
CA GLU A 512 8.61 -17.77 -3.39
C GLU A 512 8.18 -16.89 -2.20
N VAL A 513 9.00 -16.94 -1.14
CA VAL A 513 8.80 -16.17 0.10
C VAL A 513 10.07 -15.48 0.54
N THR A 514 9.93 -14.41 1.31
CA THR A 514 11.08 -13.70 1.86
C THR A 514 11.84 -14.60 2.85
N PRO A 515 13.18 -14.54 2.89
CA PRO A 515 13.97 -15.25 3.90
C PRO A 515 13.60 -14.86 5.34
N ASN A 516 13.05 -13.66 5.53
CA ASN A 516 12.53 -13.19 6.82
C ASN A 516 11.31 -14.00 7.27
N CYS A 517 10.42 -14.38 6.35
CA CYS A 517 9.27 -15.23 6.62
C CYS A 517 9.71 -16.59 7.18
N ILE A 518 10.64 -17.26 6.48
CA ILE A 518 11.24 -18.52 6.95
C ILE A 518 11.94 -18.33 8.30
N GLY A 519 12.68 -17.23 8.46
CA GLY A 519 13.39 -16.93 9.70
C GLY A 519 12.47 -16.77 10.91
N HIS A 520 11.35 -16.07 10.77
CA HIS A 520 10.36 -15.91 11.84
C HIS A 520 9.68 -17.25 12.17
N LEU A 521 9.25 -17.99 11.15
CA LEU A 521 8.65 -19.32 11.30
C LEU A 521 9.57 -20.27 12.06
N VAL A 522 10.84 -20.34 11.67
CA VAL A 522 11.83 -21.20 12.32
C VAL A 522 12.08 -20.77 13.77
N ALA A 523 12.13 -19.47 14.04
CA ALA A 523 12.33 -18.96 15.40
C ALA A 523 11.17 -19.31 16.34
N GLU A 524 9.95 -19.32 15.82
CA GLU A 524 8.73 -19.68 16.56
C GLU A 524 8.69 -21.19 16.84
N THR A 525 8.80 -22.01 15.81
CA THR A 525 8.56 -23.46 15.92
C THR A 525 9.74 -24.19 16.55
N ARG A 526 10.97 -23.69 16.41
CA ARG A 526 12.15 -24.37 16.97
C ARG A 526 12.06 -24.55 18.48
N ARG A 527 11.61 -23.51 19.20
CA ARG A 527 11.46 -23.60 20.65
C ARG A 527 10.49 -24.70 21.03
N VAL A 528 9.39 -24.84 20.29
CA VAL A 528 8.38 -25.89 20.54
C VAL A 528 8.99 -27.28 20.36
N LEU A 529 9.78 -27.49 19.31
CA LEU A 529 10.51 -28.75 19.06
C LEU A 529 11.56 -29.03 20.15
N GLU A 530 12.33 -28.02 20.56
CA GLU A 530 13.35 -28.13 21.61
C GLU A 530 12.74 -28.47 22.98
N ASP A 531 11.63 -27.85 23.34
CA ASP A 531 10.91 -28.12 24.59
C ASP A 531 10.36 -29.56 24.64
N HIS A 532 10.10 -30.17 23.47
CA HIS A 532 9.65 -31.57 23.32
C HIS A 532 10.81 -32.55 23.11
N GLY A 533 12.07 -32.10 23.26
CA GLY A 533 13.24 -32.98 23.14
C GLY A 533 13.52 -33.48 21.72
N HIS A 534 12.83 -32.95 20.69
CA HIS A 534 13.07 -33.35 19.31
C HIS A 534 14.32 -32.68 18.75
N GLN A 535 15.39 -33.46 18.60
CA GLN A 535 16.60 -33.07 17.89
C GLN A 535 16.78 -33.94 16.65
N PRO A 536 16.35 -33.47 15.46
CA PRO A 536 16.26 -34.31 14.27
C PRO A 536 17.62 -34.69 13.66
N GLY A 537 18.75 -34.40 14.30
CA GLY A 537 20.09 -34.64 13.76
C GLY A 537 20.39 -33.82 12.50
N TYR A 538 21.46 -34.17 11.77
CA TYR A 538 21.80 -33.55 10.49
C TYR A 538 21.34 -34.42 9.32
N ALA A 539 20.88 -33.79 8.23
CA ALA A 539 20.63 -34.47 6.98
C ALA A 539 21.96 -34.98 6.38
N PRO A 540 21.94 -36.17 5.75
CA PRO A 540 23.13 -36.74 5.10
C PRO A 540 23.58 -35.92 3.88
N SER A 541 22.65 -35.20 3.26
CA SER A 541 22.85 -34.41 2.05
C SER A 541 22.47 -32.96 2.27
N ARG A 542 23.28 -32.04 1.71
CA ARG A 542 23.06 -30.60 1.75
C ARG A 542 22.98 -30.03 0.34
N PHE A 543 22.10 -29.06 0.16
CA PHE A 543 21.79 -28.48 -1.14
C PHE A 543 22.02 -26.98 -1.16
N THR A 544 22.76 -26.51 -2.16
CA THR A 544 23.08 -25.11 -2.40
C THR A 544 22.21 -24.48 -3.48
N THR A 545 21.56 -25.31 -4.31
CA THR A 545 20.72 -24.92 -5.46
C THR A 545 19.42 -25.71 -5.46
N ALA A 546 18.35 -25.12 -6.00
CA ALA A 546 17.04 -25.76 -6.08
C ALA A 546 17.10 -27.01 -6.97
N ASP A 547 17.75 -26.91 -8.14
CA ASP A 547 17.85 -28.02 -9.10
C ASP A 547 18.48 -29.27 -8.50
N ALA A 548 19.57 -29.13 -7.74
CA ALA A 548 20.21 -30.25 -7.05
C ALA A 548 19.28 -30.91 -6.00
N LEU A 549 18.46 -30.12 -5.30
CA LEU A 549 17.50 -30.64 -4.33
C LEU A 549 16.36 -31.39 -5.05
N MET A 550 15.81 -30.81 -6.11
CA MET A 550 14.75 -31.44 -6.89
C MET A 550 15.25 -32.71 -7.59
N ALA A 551 16.44 -32.68 -8.18
CA ALA A 551 17.06 -33.84 -8.82
C ALA A 551 17.29 -34.98 -7.82
N PHE A 552 17.71 -34.69 -6.58
CA PHE A 552 17.82 -35.70 -5.53
C PHE A 552 16.46 -36.31 -5.16
N LEU A 553 15.41 -35.48 -5.09
CA LEU A 553 14.06 -35.97 -4.83
C LEU A 553 13.57 -36.91 -5.95
N ASP A 554 13.91 -36.60 -7.20
CA ASP A 554 13.46 -37.36 -8.39
C ASP A 554 14.26 -38.64 -8.65
N THR A 555 15.58 -38.59 -8.49
CA THR A 555 16.49 -39.68 -8.93
C THR A 555 17.12 -40.45 -7.77
N ALA A 556 16.95 -39.97 -6.53
CA ALA A 556 17.70 -40.43 -5.35
C ALA A 556 19.23 -40.35 -5.50
N GLU A 557 19.74 -39.63 -6.50
CA GLU A 557 21.17 -39.48 -6.71
C GLU A 557 21.79 -38.62 -5.61
N THR A 558 22.70 -39.22 -4.84
CA THR A 558 23.49 -38.53 -3.84
C THR A 558 24.18 -37.29 -4.44
N PRO A 559 24.03 -36.09 -3.84
CA PRO A 559 24.64 -34.87 -4.37
C PRO A 559 26.14 -35.02 -4.56
N THR A 560 26.68 -34.41 -5.63
CA THR A 560 28.10 -34.42 -5.97
C THR A 560 28.99 -34.09 -4.76
N ARG A 561 28.61 -33.09 -3.97
CA ARG A 561 29.32 -32.70 -2.74
C ARG A 561 29.36 -33.81 -1.70
N THR A 562 28.26 -34.52 -1.49
CA THR A 562 28.19 -35.65 -0.56
C THR A 562 29.08 -36.79 -1.03
N ARG A 563 29.05 -37.14 -2.33
CA ARG A 563 29.95 -38.16 -2.92
C ARG A 563 31.42 -37.78 -2.74
N ILE A 564 31.79 -36.52 -3.03
CA ILE A 564 33.15 -36.00 -2.83
C ILE A 564 33.57 -36.12 -1.36
N MET A 565 32.70 -35.73 -0.42
CA MET A 565 33.01 -35.80 1.00
C MET A 565 33.11 -37.24 1.51
N GLU A 566 32.34 -38.18 0.97
CA GLU A 566 32.47 -39.60 1.26
C GLU A 566 33.82 -40.16 0.77
N SER A 567 34.24 -39.80 -0.45
CA SER A 567 35.56 -40.14 -0.97
C SER A 567 36.68 -39.54 -0.09
N LEU A 568 36.58 -38.26 0.26
CA LEU A 568 37.57 -37.58 1.11
C LEU A 568 37.63 -38.11 2.56
N SER A 569 36.56 -38.77 3.02
CA SER A 569 36.50 -39.39 4.35
C SER A 569 37.15 -40.78 4.41
N HIS A 570 37.74 -41.27 3.31
CA HIS A 570 38.33 -42.59 3.23
C HIS A 570 39.50 -42.77 4.22
N PRO A 571 39.60 -43.91 4.95
CA PRO A 571 40.62 -44.11 5.99
C PRO A 571 42.07 -43.94 5.53
N ARG A 572 42.39 -44.29 4.28
CA ARG A 572 43.71 -44.02 3.68
C ARG A 572 44.07 -42.53 3.70
N LEU A 573 43.09 -41.67 3.43
CA LEU A 573 43.26 -40.22 3.39
C LEU A 573 43.18 -39.60 4.79
N THR A 574 42.24 -40.00 5.63
CA THR A 574 42.05 -39.38 6.95
C THR A 574 42.95 -39.98 8.04
N GLY A 575 43.40 -41.23 7.86
CA GLY A 575 44.20 -41.98 8.83
C GLY A 575 43.36 -42.55 9.97
N MET A 576 42.04 -42.52 9.85
CA MET A 576 41.07 -42.96 10.84
C MET A 576 39.91 -43.66 10.13
N SER A 577 39.22 -44.59 10.81
CA SER A 577 37.99 -45.14 10.27
C SER A 577 36.90 -44.06 10.15
N ARG A 578 35.92 -44.28 9.26
CA ARG A 578 34.77 -43.36 9.11
C ARG A 578 34.01 -43.19 10.43
N ALA A 579 33.87 -44.26 11.22
CA ALA A 579 33.20 -44.23 12.52
C ALA A 579 33.95 -43.37 13.55
N GLU A 580 35.28 -43.46 13.61
CA GLU A 580 36.11 -42.63 14.49
C GLU A 580 36.08 -41.16 14.07
N LEU A 581 36.09 -40.88 12.77
CA LEU A 581 35.95 -39.54 12.22
C LEU A 581 34.59 -38.92 12.60
N ASP A 582 33.51 -39.70 12.53
CA ASP A 582 32.17 -39.24 12.91
C ASP A 582 32.02 -39.04 14.43
N ALA A 583 32.65 -39.91 15.24
CA ALA A 583 32.74 -39.72 16.68
C ALA A 583 33.56 -38.46 17.04
N LEU A 584 34.66 -38.21 16.32
CA LEU A 584 35.48 -37.02 16.48
C LEU A 584 34.71 -35.74 16.13
N ALA A 585 34.03 -35.73 14.98
CA ALA A 585 33.20 -34.60 14.55
C ALA A 585 32.12 -34.28 15.59
N ARG A 586 31.40 -35.30 16.08
CA ARG A 586 30.39 -35.14 17.15
C ARG A 586 30.97 -34.58 18.45
N ARG A 587 32.14 -35.08 18.87
CA ARG A 587 32.82 -34.60 20.08
C ARG A 587 33.28 -33.15 19.96
N LEU A 588 33.71 -32.73 18.76
CA LEU A 588 34.20 -31.38 18.52
C LEU A 588 33.08 -30.37 18.25
N ALA A 589 31.91 -30.79 17.79
CA ALA A 589 30.81 -29.90 17.40
C ALA A 589 30.41 -28.89 18.51
N PRO A 590 30.19 -29.28 19.79
CA PRO A 590 29.83 -28.32 20.84
C PRO A 590 30.92 -27.26 21.09
N ARG A 591 32.20 -27.67 20.99
CA ARG A 591 33.35 -26.77 21.16
C ARG A 591 33.50 -25.81 20.00
N GLN A 592 33.26 -26.27 18.77
CA GLN A 592 33.25 -25.42 17.58
C GLN A 592 32.16 -24.34 17.68
N VAL A 593 30.95 -24.72 18.11
CA VAL A 593 29.84 -23.77 18.31
C VAL A 593 30.19 -22.74 19.38
N ALA A 594 30.76 -23.16 20.51
CA ALA A 594 31.19 -22.26 21.58
C ALA A 594 32.27 -21.27 21.12
N GLN A 595 33.23 -21.72 20.30
CA GLN A 595 34.30 -20.87 19.76
C GLN A 595 33.77 -19.82 18.78
N VAL A 596 32.83 -20.20 17.91
CA VAL A 596 32.15 -19.27 16.98
C VAL A 596 31.33 -18.24 17.73
N GLU A 597 30.59 -18.65 18.77
CA GLU A 597 29.82 -17.71 19.58
C GLU A 597 30.72 -16.78 20.39
N ARG A 598 31.84 -17.27 20.94
CA ARG A 598 32.83 -16.42 21.62
C ARG A 598 33.43 -15.36 20.69
N ALA A 599 33.79 -15.75 19.46
CA ALA A 599 34.28 -14.80 18.47
C ALA A 599 33.20 -13.80 18.03
N SER A 600 31.95 -14.23 17.97
CA SER A 600 30.81 -13.36 17.65
C SER A 600 30.49 -12.40 18.78
N TYR A 601 30.56 -12.85 20.03
CA TYR A 601 30.44 -12.05 21.24
C TYR A 601 31.52 -10.96 21.30
N GLN A 602 32.78 -11.32 21.06
CA GLN A 602 33.88 -10.36 21.01
C GLN A 602 33.69 -9.29 19.93
N ARG A 603 33.12 -9.64 18.76
CA ARG A 603 32.80 -8.65 17.71
C ARG A 603 31.57 -7.80 18.04
N ARG A 604 30.58 -8.36 18.75
CA ARG A 604 29.33 -7.67 19.14
C ARG A 604 29.50 -6.78 20.36
N GLY A 605 30.42 -7.11 21.27
CA GLY A 605 30.69 -6.37 22.50
C GLY A 605 29.63 -6.50 23.60
N ALA A 606 28.62 -7.36 23.44
CA ALA A 606 27.55 -7.55 24.42
C ALA A 606 26.90 -8.93 24.29
N ASP A 607 26.20 -9.33 25.35
CA ASP A 607 25.39 -10.54 25.38
C ASP A 607 24.27 -10.49 24.34
N ARG A 608 23.89 -11.67 23.87
CA ARG A 608 22.92 -11.82 22.81
C ARG A 608 21.50 -11.60 23.35
N GLN A 609 20.70 -10.81 22.64
CA GLN A 609 19.27 -10.70 22.97
C GLN A 609 18.52 -12.00 22.61
N PRO A 610 17.66 -12.53 23.50
CA PRO A 610 16.81 -13.69 23.23
C PRO A 610 15.97 -13.49 21.96
N GLY A 611 16.02 -14.45 21.03
CA GLY A 611 15.26 -14.37 19.76
C GLY A 611 15.99 -13.74 18.58
N SER A 612 17.18 -13.16 18.77
CA SER A 612 18.04 -12.78 17.64
C SER A 612 18.50 -14.02 16.85
N ARG A 613 18.52 -13.95 15.52
CA ARG A 613 18.83 -15.04 14.57
C ARG A 613 20.04 -15.88 15.02
N SER A 614 19.85 -17.16 15.34
CA SER A 614 20.97 -18.08 15.16
C SER A 614 21.03 -18.32 13.67
N GLY A 615 22.03 -17.74 13.00
CA GLY A 615 22.45 -18.30 11.73
C GLY A 615 22.97 -19.70 12.05
N VAL A 616 22.15 -20.73 11.89
CA VAL A 616 22.60 -22.13 11.86
C VAL A 616 23.32 -22.38 10.53
N PHE A 617 23.10 -21.51 9.53
CA PHE A 617 23.86 -21.44 8.28
C PHE A 617 24.75 -20.19 8.15
N PRO A 618 25.90 -20.09 8.82
CA PRO A 618 26.97 -19.19 8.41
C PRO A 618 28.12 -19.91 7.69
N GLN A 619 28.11 -21.24 7.61
CA GLN A 619 29.28 -22.01 7.20
C GLN A 619 28.99 -22.79 5.92
N LYS A 620 29.77 -22.51 4.88
CA LYS A 620 29.76 -23.29 3.63
C LYS A 620 30.18 -24.75 3.84
N LEU A 621 30.78 -25.08 5.00
CA LEU A 621 31.20 -26.41 5.39
C LEU A 621 30.48 -26.82 6.69
N GLY A 622 29.89 -28.01 6.75
CA GLY A 622 29.30 -28.57 7.98
C GLY A 622 30.35 -29.06 8.99
N ASP A 623 29.95 -29.30 10.25
CA ASP A 623 30.88 -29.71 11.33
C ASP A 623 31.77 -30.91 10.95
N ARG A 624 31.19 -31.92 10.28
CA ARG A 624 31.91 -33.09 9.77
C ARG A 624 32.88 -32.73 8.64
N GLU A 625 32.40 -31.98 7.64
CA GLU A 625 33.22 -31.57 6.49
C GLU A 625 34.42 -30.74 6.94
N ARG A 626 34.21 -29.87 7.93
CA ARG A 626 35.26 -29.04 8.52
C ARG A 626 36.37 -29.89 9.15
N VAL A 627 36.00 -30.94 9.88
CA VAL A 627 36.97 -31.88 10.48
C VAL A 627 37.73 -32.65 9.41
N VAL A 628 37.05 -33.16 8.38
CA VAL A 628 37.70 -33.87 7.26
C VAL A 628 38.70 -32.96 6.56
N VAL A 629 38.28 -31.79 6.11
CA VAL A 629 39.13 -30.86 5.37
C VAL A 629 40.31 -30.38 6.22
N ALA A 630 40.09 -30.15 7.53
CA ALA A 630 41.17 -29.83 8.46
C ALA A 630 42.18 -30.98 8.61
N ILE A 631 41.70 -32.22 8.77
CA ILE A 631 42.56 -33.41 8.87
C ILE A 631 43.41 -33.58 7.61
N LEU A 632 42.80 -33.51 6.43
CA LEU A 632 43.53 -33.69 5.16
C LEU A 632 44.68 -32.69 5.01
N TYR A 633 44.42 -31.43 5.36
CA TYR A 633 45.45 -30.39 5.34
C TYR A 633 46.52 -30.60 6.42
N LEU A 634 46.14 -30.95 7.66
CA LEU A 634 47.09 -31.16 8.76
C LEU A 634 47.99 -32.38 8.54
N ARG A 635 47.49 -33.41 7.85
CA ARG A 635 48.30 -34.55 7.37
C ARG A 635 49.21 -34.22 6.19
N ARG A 636 49.16 -32.99 5.65
CA ARG A 636 49.95 -32.52 4.51
C ARG A 636 49.68 -33.27 3.20
N LEU A 637 48.47 -33.82 3.02
CA LEU A 637 48.07 -34.56 1.81
C LEU A 637 47.94 -33.68 0.57
N CYS A 638 47.51 -32.44 0.74
CA CYS A 638 47.27 -31.49 -0.35
C CYS A 638 47.33 -30.04 0.17
N THR A 639 47.34 -29.08 -0.76
CA THR A 639 47.28 -27.65 -0.43
C THR A 639 45.83 -27.19 -0.23
N LEU A 640 45.65 -26.00 0.37
CA LEU A 640 44.33 -25.39 0.50
C LEU A 640 43.67 -25.10 -0.86
N ASP A 641 44.47 -24.82 -1.88
CA ASP A 641 43.98 -24.55 -3.24
C ASP A 641 43.40 -25.82 -3.87
N ILE A 642 44.03 -26.98 -3.68
CA ILE A 642 43.51 -28.27 -4.14
C ILE A 642 42.19 -28.61 -3.42
N LEU A 643 42.10 -28.37 -2.11
CA LEU A 643 40.85 -28.61 -1.38
C LEU A 643 39.72 -27.66 -1.82
N ALA A 644 40.05 -26.42 -2.17
CA ALA A 644 39.08 -25.47 -2.72
C ALA A 644 38.60 -25.89 -4.10
N ASP A 645 39.51 -26.37 -4.95
CA ASP A 645 39.23 -26.88 -6.29
C ASP A 645 38.36 -28.15 -6.25
N VAL A 646 38.68 -29.11 -5.36
CA VAL A 646 37.88 -30.33 -5.15
C VAL A 646 36.45 -30.02 -4.71
N LEU A 647 36.27 -29.02 -3.84
CA LEU A 647 34.94 -28.67 -3.31
C LEU A 647 34.15 -27.75 -4.28
N GLY A 648 34.83 -26.98 -5.13
CA GLY A 648 34.25 -26.14 -6.18
C GLY A 648 33.48 -24.90 -5.71
N ASP A 649 32.84 -24.94 -4.54
CA ASP A 649 31.95 -23.88 -4.01
C ASP A 649 32.49 -23.20 -2.74
N VAL A 650 33.66 -23.63 -2.23
CA VAL A 650 34.31 -23.11 -1.02
C VAL A 650 35.65 -22.45 -1.39
N SER A 651 35.89 -21.22 -0.91
CA SER A 651 37.15 -20.53 -1.19
C SER A 651 38.31 -21.04 -0.31
N ARG A 652 39.54 -20.93 -0.83
CA ARG A 652 40.79 -21.17 -0.08
C ARG A 652 40.81 -20.47 1.28
N SER A 653 40.33 -19.23 1.34
CA SER A 653 40.27 -18.44 2.58
C SER A 653 39.31 -19.04 3.61
N SER A 654 38.15 -19.54 3.18
CA SER A 654 37.21 -20.24 4.05
C SER A 654 37.83 -21.51 4.62
N ILE A 655 38.52 -22.30 3.80
CA ILE A 655 39.20 -23.52 4.25
C ILE A 655 40.34 -23.20 5.22
N GLY A 656 41.11 -22.14 4.95
CA GLY A 656 42.16 -21.66 5.86
C GLY A 656 41.62 -21.26 7.23
N ASN A 657 40.42 -20.66 7.30
CA ASN A 657 39.75 -20.35 8.57
C ASN A 657 39.38 -21.63 9.33
N VAL A 658 38.79 -22.61 8.64
CA VAL A 658 38.42 -23.91 9.19
C VAL A 658 39.62 -24.60 9.84
N VAL A 659 40.76 -24.64 9.15
CA VAL A 659 41.99 -25.23 9.68
C VAL A 659 42.46 -24.50 10.94
N ARG A 660 42.44 -23.16 10.95
CA ARG A 660 42.84 -22.36 12.12
C ARG A 660 41.95 -22.60 13.33
N GLU A 661 40.65 -22.81 13.09
CA GLU A 661 39.66 -23.07 14.13
C GLU A 661 39.79 -24.50 14.70
N ILE A 662 39.99 -25.52 13.85
CA ILE A 662 40.00 -26.93 14.28
C ILE A 662 41.37 -27.39 14.82
N ARG A 663 42.48 -26.88 14.29
CA ARG A 663 43.84 -27.26 14.73
C ARG A 663 44.03 -27.24 16.25
N PRO A 664 43.68 -26.16 17.00
CA PRO A 664 43.85 -26.14 18.45
C PRO A 664 42.98 -27.20 19.15
N LEU A 665 41.75 -27.42 18.68
CA LEU A 665 40.84 -28.41 19.25
C LEU A 665 41.36 -29.85 19.08
N LEU A 666 42.01 -30.16 17.96
CA LEU A 666 42.65 -31.45 17.74
C LEU A 666 43.94 -31.61 18.56
N ALA A 667 44.71 -30.54 18.71
CA ALA A 667 45.95 -30.53 19.49
C ALA A 667 45.69 -30.77 20.99
N GLU A 668 44.68 -30.10 21.56
CA GLU A 668 44.26 -30.26 22.96
C GLU A 668 43.85 -31.71 23.28
N GLY A 669 43.20 -32.39 22.34
CA GLY A 669 42.81 -33.78 22.50
C GLY A 669 43.89 -34.81 22.16
N ARG A 670 45.10 -34.38 21.76
CA ARG A 670 46.17 -35.24 21.19
C ARG A 670 45.72 -36.09 20.00
N LEU A 671 44.83 -35.55 19.17
CA LEU A 671 44.21 -36.25 18.03
C LEU A 671 44.77 -35.76 16.69
N LEU A 672 45.97 -35.18 16.68
CA LEU A 672 46.61 -34.74 15.45
C LEU A 672 47.06 -35.99 14.67
N PRO A 673 46.49 -36.25 13.48
CA PRO A 673 46.86 -37.41 12.71
C PRO A 673 48.29 -37.28 12.17
N PRO A 674 49.04 -38.39 12.04
CA PRO A 674 50.41 -38.35 11.52
C PRO A 674 50.42 -37.87 10.06
N PRO A 675 51.51 -37.20 9.63
CA PRO A 675 51.65 -36.78 8.24
C PRO A 675 51.52 -37.96 7.29
N ALA A 676 50.81 -37.77 6.19
CA ALA A 676 50.68 -38.79 5.16
C ALA A 676 52.01 -38.97 4.43
N THR A 677 52.24 -40.21 3.97
CA THR A 677 53.41 -40.58 3.16
C THR A 677 53.35 -40.02 1.74
N THR A 678 52.14 -39.82 1.22
CA THR A 678 51.89 -39.35 -0.15
C THR A 678 51.28 -37.95 -0.12
N ARG A 679 51.72 -37.08 -1.05
CA ARG A 679 51.16 -35.75 -1.28
C ARG A 679 50.63 -35.63 -2.70
N TYR A 680 49.36 -35.30 -2.82
CA TYR A 680 48.65 -35.14 -4.09
C TYR A 680 48.78 -33.70 -4.62
N ARG A 681 48.91 -33.55 -5.94
CA ARG A 681 49.13 -32.25 -6.60
C ARG A 681 47.91 -31.74 -7.35
N THR A 682 46.92 -32.59 -7.62
CA THR A 682 45.69 -32.22 -8.31
C THR A 682 44.44 -32.73 -7.58
N ALA A 683 43.29 -32.10 -7.85
CA ALA A 683 41.98 -32.53 -7.34
C ALA A 683 41.61 -33.94 -7.82
N THR A 684 41.89 -34.23 -9.09
CA THR A 684 41.59 -35.51 -9.74
C THR A 684 42.39 -36.65 -9.13
N GLU A 685 43.69 -36.45 -8.87
CA GLU A 685 44.54 -37.44 -8.18
C GLU A 685 44.00 -37.77 -6.80
N LEU A 686 43.62 -36.75 -6.01
CA LEU A 686 43.13 -36.92 -4.65
C LEU A 686 41.84 -37.75 -4.62
N LEU A 687 40.91 -37.47 -5.54
CA LEU A 687 39.63 -38.19 -5.65
C LEU A 687 39.78 -39.61 -6.20
N ALA A 688 40.72 -39.85 -7.12
CA ALA A 688 40.97 -41.18 -7.68
C ALA A 688 41.41 -42.18 -6.59
N THR A 689 42.35 -41.79 -5.72
CA THR A 689 42.84 -42.65 -4.62
C THR A 689 41.78 -43.02 -3.57
N ALA A 690 40.70 -42.25 -3.47
CA ALA A 690 39.59 -42.56 -2.58
C ALA A 690 38.65 -43.66 -3.12
N ASN A 691 38.65 -43.88 -4.44
CA ASN A 691 37.77 -44.82 -5.11
C ASN A 691 38.40 -46.22 -5.34
N GLU A 692 39.72 -46.35 -5.20
CA GLU A 692 40.48 -47.58 -5.45
C GLU A 692 40.52 -48.58 -4.25
N GLY A 693 39.73 -48.36 -3.19
CA GLY A 693 39.75 -49.22 -2.00
C GLY A 693 38.35 -49.65 -1.56
N THR A 694 37.99 -50.90 -1.79
CA THR A 694 36.91 -51.55 -1.04
C THR A 694 37.36 -51.75 0.41
N ASP A 695 36.52 -51.37 1.37
CA ASP A 695 36.72 -51.60 2.80
C ASP A 695 36.90 -53.11 3.05
N THR A 696 38.14 -53.59 3.12
CA THR A 696 38.44 -54.93 3.61
C THR A 696 38.87 -54.79 5.06
N PRO A 697 38.14 -55.35 6.04
CA PRO A 697 38.52 -55.30 7.43
C PRO A 697 39.71 -56.24 7.64
N THR A 698 40.88 -55.69 7.99
CA THR A 698 41.98 -56.50 8.53
C THR A 698 41.58 -56.95 9.94
N SER A 699 41.59 -58.28 10.12
CA SER A 699 41.23 -59.02 11.34
C SER A 699 42.05 -58.68 12.56
#